data_AF-H0VV14-F1
#
_entry.id   AF-H0VV14-F1
#
_cell.length_a   1.000
_cell.length_b   1.000
_cell.length_c   1.000
_cell.angle_alpha   90.00
_cell.angle_beta   90.00
_cell.angle_gamma   90.00
#
_symmetry.space_group_name_H-M   'P 1'
#
loop_
_entity.id
_entity.type
_entity.pdbx_description
1 polymer ?
#
loop_
_entity_poly.entity_id
_entity_poly.type
_entity_poly.pdbx_seq_one_letter_code
_entity_poly.pdbx_strand_id
1 'polypeptide(L)'
;MLKLKGELRASKGLKGEVGERDRDVNSLNSKLLSLQLDIKNLHDVCKRQGKTLQENQLCVEEAMMNNNSHNKKQAQTLPFEESQVDFGSTKECHLRQLQQLKKKLLALQQELEFRTEELQTSYCSLLQYQSILEKQTSDLVLLHHHCKLKEDEVTLYEEEMVNHNENTGEKLHLAQEQLALAGDKIASLERSLNLYRDKYQTSLSNIELLECQVKMLEGELSGLISQEPENKGDHPNVRIYTSSCMIQEHQETLKRLSEVWQKVSEQDDLIQELRNKLACSNALVSHGFCAAKAQDLTGTFRNPPPRPAICLRTEALAVSREGMAVAWTRFLQEKDERLHELEKKLSQVQSYLRKKETELEKQQCMMKELEMKVKEEKQDGGKAECEVLQAEVQKGKDCLEEAKQQLRLAAQQAAQYKEKASLAENNLADAEKKLQSCVFQDKQKANTIQEQQMELQELQKELLQNKEDLSHNRYLWLTSEVRDSPRSQLPTSRPLFSQNRDLLSAKSKLEDELQEIKKLVEEKKGQLKKSKEQEKMREEELEAARQEAKKKDKMHKETLRKLEGENENLREEVVHYSTQLEASVSKYNAAQQVIQELNIQHKESITSLQSQLQQALQREKHLLQTMVSKEVYEDLSRKATACQDDLTRTLEKLNQATSEIKSLQRNFLMTQERKSQLEDEILAYEEKMKRLNVELKKLQGFHQESEIEVQAFDKKLEEMSNQVMQWQKQHQNDLKMLAAKETQLREFQEEMATLKETLLADEKEPCCLPQRSVTKETYRLHRDNDQIMCNMEQWAKEQKLGEELHLFTHTHTHTHTHTHTHICSPRKMIHHLHNVMVHLQQENKKLKSEIEEKKVKSGNTRLCKALGLNKLEAPQRAKMCGTLSWRESSSDTAQRMDITKYVGTPQCSGSSYC
;
A
#
# COMPACT_ATOMS: atom_id res chain seq x y z
N MET A 1 -8.80 -5.95 54.31
CA MET A 1 -7.68 -4.96 54.30
C MET A 1 -7.18 -4.58 52.92
N LEU A 2 -6.86 -5.51 52.00
CA LEU A 2 -6.24 -5.16 50.70
C LEU A 2 -7.04 -4.12 49.86
N LYS A 3 -8.37 -4.22 49.81
CA LYS A 3 -9.25 -3.30 49.05
C LYS A 3 -9.09 -1.82 49.45
N LEU A 4 -9.16 -1.52 50.75
CA LEU A 4 -8.90 -0.19 51.33
C LEU A 4 -7.50 0.36 51.00
N LYS A 5 -6.51 -0.50 50.76
CA LYS A 5 -5.13 -0.11 50.37
C LYS A 5 -4.98 0.19 48.86
N GLY A 6 -6.04 -0.01 48.07
CA GLY A 6 -6.21 0.53 46.72
C GLY A 6 -6.89 1.90 46.75
N GLU A 7 -8.03 2.00 47.42
CA GLU A 7 -8.83 3.24 47.56
C GLU A 7 -8.01 4.40 48.16
N LEU A 8 -7.19 4.13 49.19
CA LEU A 8 -6.28 5.14 49.79
C LEU A 8 -5.16 5.61 48.83
N ARG A 9 -4.87 4.88 47.75
CA ARG A 9 -3.93 5.31 46.70
C ARG A 9 -4.63 6.14 45.62
N ALA A 10 -5.84 5.78 45.20
CA ALA A 10 -6.66 6.62 44.31
C ALA A 10 -6.93 8.01 44.93
N SER A 11 -7.29 8.04 46.23
CA SER A 11 -7.49 9.29 46.97
C SER A 11 -6.24 10.18 47.06
N LYS A 12 -5.03 9.59 47.05
CA LYS A 12 -3.77 10.37 47.00
C LYS A 12 -3.47 10.98 45.64
N GLY A 13 -3.87 10.33 44.54
CA GLY A 13 -3.72 10.88 43.17
C GLY A 13 -4.54 12.15 42.97
N LEU A 14 -5.84 12.10 43.32
CA LEU A 14 -6.77 13.23 43.19
C LEU A 14 -6.33 14.48 43.97
N LYS A 15 -5.60 14.32 45.09
CA LYS A 15 -5.06 15.45 45.85
C LYS A 15 -3.86 16.13 45.16
N GLY A 16 -3.18 15.45 44.23
CA GLY A 16 -2.17 16.03 43.36
C GLY A 16 -2.80 16.92 42.28
N GLU A 17 -3.75 16.38 41.52
CA GLU A 17 -4.43 17.08 40.43
C GLU A 17 -5.08 18.41 40.85
N VAL A 18 -5.75 18.44 42.02
CA VAL A 18 -6.35 19.67 42.55
C VAL A 18 -5.27 20.72 42.82
N GLY A 19 -4.13 20.32 43.39
CA GLY A 19 -2.98 21.21 43.61
C GLY A 19 -2.24 21.62 42.33
N GLU A 20 -2.51 21.01 41.18
CA GLU A 20 -2.04 21.46 39.87
C GLU A 20 -3.04 22.43 39.25
N ARG A 21 -4.34 22.10 39.25
CA ARG A 21 -5.41 23.02 38.82
C ARG A 21 -5.38 24.34 39.60
N ASP A 22 -5.15 24.33 40.91
CA ASP A 22 -5.01 25.55 41.70
C ASP A 22 -3.78 26.38 41.29
N ARG A 23 -2.67 25.73 40.88
CA ARG A 23 -1.48 26.44 40.37
C ARG A 23 -1.73 27.03 38.98
N ASP A 24 -2.41 26.30 38.11
CA ASP A 24 -2.78 26.78 36.77
C ASP A 24 -3.83 27.90 36.82
N VAL A 25 -4.83 27.80 37.70
CA VAL A 25 -5.80 28.87 37.96
C VAL A 25 -5.11 30.14 38.47
N ASN A 26 -4.15 30.02 39.41
CA ASN A 26 -3.38 31.18 39.87
C ASN A 26 -2.45 31.76 38.78
N SER A 27 -1.88 30.91 37.92
CA SER A 27 -1.09 31.31 36.74
C SER A 27 -1.96 32.07 35.72
N LEU A 28 -3.15 31.56 35.42
CA LEU A 28 -4.13 32.20 34.53
C LEU A 28 -4.66 33.52 35.12
N ASN A 29 -4.94 33.58 36.41
CA ASN A 29 -5.39 34.79 37.09
C ASN A 29 -4.29 35.87 37.09
N SER A 30 -3.03 35.48 37.28
CA SER A 30 -1.87 36.39 37.16
C SER A 30 -1.71 36.94 35.73
N LYS A 31 -1.89 36.09 34.71
CA LYS A 31 -1.90 36.51 33.29
C LYS A 31 -3.08 37.43 32.97
N LEU A 32 -4.26 37.15 33.52
CA LEU A 32 -5.46 37.98 33.36
C LEU A 32 -5.25 39.39 33.95
N LEU A 33 -4.63 39.49 35.13
CA LEU A 33 -4.27 40.77 35.75
C LEU A 33 -3.23 41.55 34.91
N SER A 34 -2.25 40.88 34.30
CA SER A 34 -1.34 41.51 33.34
C SER A 34 -2.11 42.07 32.13
N LEU A 35 -2.92 41.23 31.48
CA LEU A 35 -3.70 41.65 30.30
C LEU A 35 -4.67 42.80 30.62
N GLN A 36 -5.27 42.84 31.82
CA GLN A 36 -6.09 43.96 32.26
C GLN A 36 -5.27 45.25 32.44
N LEU A 37 -4.04 45.15 32.95
CA LEU A 37 -3.11 46.28 33.05
C LEU A 37 -2.66 46.75 31.65
N ASP A 38 -2.37 45.83 30.74
CA ASP A 38 -1.93 46.13 29.37
C ASP A 38 -3.04 46.78 28.54
N ILE A 39 -4.28 46.30 28.65
CA ILE A 39 -5.48 46.94 28.06
C ILE A 39 -5.67 48.35 28.61
N LYS A 40 -5.49 48.56 29.92
CA LYS A 40 -5.56 49.89 30.54
C LYS A 40 -4.45 50.81 30.03
N ASN A 41 -3.22 50.31 29.92
CA ASN A 41 -2.07 51.05 29.39
C ASN A 41 -2.32 51.49 27.93
N LEU A 42 -2.83 50.58 27.09
CA LEU A 42 -3.26 50.86 25.71
C LEU A 42 -4.34 51.94 25.66
N HIS A 43 -5.39 51.81 26.48
CA HIS A 43 -6.45 52.82 26.55
C HIS A 43 -5.92 54.20 26.97
N ASP A 44 -4.99 54.27 27.93
CA ASP A 44 -4.35 55.53 28.32
C ASP A 44 -3.32 56.05 27.29
N VAL A 45 -2.80 55.21 26.39
CA VAL A 45 -2.03 55.65 25.20
C VAL A 45 -2.96 56.23 24.13
N CYS A 46 -4.03 55.53 23.75
CA CYS A 46 -5.02 56.03 22.79
C CYS A 46 -5.66 57.35 23.27
N LYS A 47 -5.95 57.47 24.57
CA LYS A 47 -6.46 58.70 25.20
C LYS A 47 -5.46 59.85 25.17
N ARG A 48 -4.15 59.55 25.25
CA ARG A 48 -3.08 60.56 25.05
C ARG A 48 -2.97 60.97 23.58
N GLN A 49 -2.97 60.04 22.64
CA GLN A 49 -2.97 60.35 21.21
C GLN A 49 -4.19 61.20 20.80
N GLY A 50 -5.39 60.88 21.31
CA GLY A 50 -6.59 61.68 21.08
C GLY A 50 -6.45 63.13 21.54
N LYS A 51 -5.87 63.35 22.74
CA LYS A 51 -5.52 64.70 23.22
C LYS A 51 -4.50 65.39 22.31
N THR A 52 -3.39 64.73 22.00
CA THR A 52 -2.34 65.32 21.16
C THR A 52 -2.82 65.65 19.74
N LEU A 53 -3.76 64.87 19.18
CA LEU A 53 -4.43 65.21 17.93
C LEU A 53 -5.32 66.45 18.07
N GLN A 54 -6.08 66.57 19.16
CA GLN A 54 -6.90 67.75 19.44
C GLN A 54 -6.05 69.01 19.69
N GLU A 55 -4.95 68.89 20.45
CA GLU A 55 -3.97 69.95 20.70
C GLU A 55 -3.28 70.40 19.41
N ASN A 56 -2.89 69.47 18.55
CA ASN A 56 -2.36 69.78 17.22
C ASN A 56 -3.40 70.47 16.31
N GLN A 57 -4.68 70.08 16.38
CA GLN A 57 -5.74 70.69 15.60
C GLN A 57 -6.01 72.14 16.04
N LEU A 58 -6.05 72.40 17.35
CA LEU A 58 -6.14 73.76 17.91
C LEU A 58 -4.93 74.62 17.52
N CYS A 59 -3.71 74.06 17.57
CA CYS A 59 -2.49 74.76 17.13
C CYS A 59 -2.52 75.13 15.64
N VAL A 60 -3.16 74.31 14.79
CA VAL A 60 -3.37 74.61 13.37
C VAL A 60 -4.42 75.71 13.17
N GLU A 61 -5.51 75.71 13.94
CA GLU A 61 -6.52 76.78 13.90
C GLU A 61 -5.95 78.12 14.39
N GLU A 62 -5.16 78.12 15.47
CA GLU A 62 -4.48 79.32 15.98
C GLU A 62 -3.45 79.87 14.98
N ALA A 63 -2.73 78.98 14.27
CA ALA A 63 -1.83 79.37 13.19
C ALA A 63 -2.58 79.92 11.96
N MET A 64 -3.82 79.49 11.68
CA MET A 64 -4.64 80.08 10.62
C MET A 64 -5.21 81.45 11.02
N MET A 65 -5.66 81.61 12.27
CA MET A 65 -6.23 82.85 12.79
C MET A 65 -5.19 83.99 12.88
N ASN A 66 -3.94 83.69 13.24
CA ASN A 66 -2.88 84.71 13.35
C ASN A 66 -2.38 85.28 12.01
N ASN A 67 -2.68 84.66 10.86
CA ASN A 67 -2.19 85.13 9.56
C ASN A 67 -2.87 86.41 9.02
N ASN A 68 -3.88 86.94 9.71
CA ASN A 68 -4.75 87.99 9.16
C ASN A 68 -4.59 89.39 9.78
N SER A 69 -3.52 89.65 10.55
CA SER A 69 -3.12 91.04 10.86
C SER A 69 -1.61 91.22 11.08
N HIS A 70 -0.97 92.02 10.22
CA HIS A 70 -0.11 93.16 10.59
C HIS A 70 0.62 93.72 9.35
N ASN A 71 -0.11 94.47 8.52
CA ASN A 71 0.45 95.10 7.32
C ASN A 71 0.61 96.62 7.51
N LYS A 72 1.55 97.04 8.38
CA LYS A 72 1.95 98.46 8.54
C LYS A 72 3.24 98.69 9.34
N LYS A 73 4.35 98.97 8.65
CA LYS A 73 5.27 100.10 8.91
C LYS A 73 6.26 100.25 7.74
N GLN A 74 6.81 101.45 7.58
CA GLN A 74 7.48 101.92 6.37
C GLN A 74 8.74 102.72 6.75
N ALA A 75 9.81 102.59 5.94
CA ALA A 75 11.18 103.06 6.23
C ALA A 75 11.82 102.36 7.46
N GLN A 76 13.14 102.15 7.52
CA GLN A 76 14.25 102.89 6.89
C GLN A 76 15.50 102.00 6.68
N THR A 77 16.44 102.45 5.85
CA THR A 77 17.84 101.97 5.70
C THR A 77 18.08 100.77 4.73
N LEU A 78 19.11 100.92 3.89
CA LEU A 78 19.69 99.96 2.94
C LEU A 78 21.04 99.44 3.48
N PRO A 79 21.69 98.41 2.91
CA PRO A 79 21.19 97.33 2.02
C PRO A 79 21.39 95.93 2.66
N PHE A 80 20.57 94.92 2.30
CA PHE A 80 20.74 93.55 2.82
C PHE A 80 20.15 92.44 1.91
N GLU A 81 20.30 92.58 0.59
CA GLU A 81 19.60 91.70 -0.38
C GLU A 81 20.21 90.30 -0.52
N GLU A 82 21.48 90.10 -0.18
CA GLU A 82 22.21 88.87 -0.52
C GLU A 82 21.93 87.67 0.41
N SER A 83 21.40 87.88 1.63
CA SER A 83 21.00 86.78 2.53
C SER A 83 19.50 86.47 2.52
N GLN A 84 18.65 87.37 2.02
CA GLN A 84 17.19 87.17 2.05
C GLN A 84 16.72 86.15 1.00
N VAL A 85 17.42 86.08 -0.13
CA VAL A 85 17.21 85.07 -1.18
C VAL A 85 17.46 83.65 -0.64
N ASP A 86 18.51 83.48 0.18
CA ASP A 86 18.96 82.17 0.63
C ASP A 86 18.14 81.60 1.80
N PHE A 87 17.55 82.47 2.64
CA PHE A 87 16.49 82.06 3.57
C PHE A 87 15.20 81.64 2.84
N GLY A 88 14.90 82.26 1.69
CA GLY A 88 13.77 81.86 0.83
C GLY A 88 13.97 80.47 0.22
N SER A 89 15.11 80.25 -0.44
CA SER A 89 15.50 78.97 -1.05
C SER A 89 15.50 77.82 -0.02
N THR A 90 16.03 78.07 1.17
CA THR A 90 16.10 77.11 2.28
C THR A 90 14.72 76.77 2.83
N LYS A 91 13.85 77.77 3.02
CA LYS A 91 12.46 77.55 3.47
C LYS A 91 11.66 76.71 2.47
N GLU A 92 11.81 76.95 1.17
CA GLU A 92 11.21 76.09 0.14
C GLU A 92 11.80 74.68 0.13
N CYS A 93 13.11 74.54 0.29
CA CYS A 93 13.79 73.23 0.38
C CYS A 93 13.18 72.39 1.51
N HIS A 94 13.06 72.95 2.72
CA HIS A 94 12.41 72.30 3.84
C HIS A 94 10.92 72.00 3.60
N LEU A 95 10.18 72.86 2.91
CA LEU A 95 8.78 72.58 2.55
C LEU A 95 8.67 71.38 1.61
N ARG A 96 9.55 71.27 0.61
CA ARG A 96 9.63 70.12 -0.31
C ARG A 96 10.03 68.84 0.42
N GLN A 97 11.01 68.91 1.33
CA GLN A 97 11.40 67.79 2.20
C GLN A 97 10.22 67.32 3.08
N LEU A 98 9.50 68.25 3.72
CA LEU A 98 8.34 67.94 4.56
C LEU A 98 7.20 67.29 3.74
N GLN A 99 6.94 67.78 2.53
CA GLN A 99 5.98 67.15 1.61
C GLN A 99 6.43 65.74 1.17
N GLN A 100 7.72 65.53 0.93
CA GLN A 100 8.27 64.21 0.59
C GLN A 100 8.17 63.24 1.78
N LEU A 101 8.45 63.69 3.00
CA LEU A 101 8.28 62.92 4.23
C LEU A 101 6.80 62.58 4.47
N LYS A 102 5.88 63.53 4.27
CA LYS A 102 4.42 63.28 4.37
C LYS A 102 3.95 62.24 3.35
N LYS A 103 4.47 62.28 2.10
CA LYS A 103 4.20 61.24 1.09
C LYS A 103 4.75 59.87 1.49
N LYS A 104 5.98 59.80 2.02
CA LYS A 104 6.58 58.54 2.54
C LYS A 104 5.77 57.97 3.71
N LEU A 105 5.36 58.81 4.66
CA LEU A 105 4.57 58.40 5.82
C LEU A 105 3.22 57.81 5.40
N LEU A 106 2.52 58.45 4.46
CA LEU A 106 1.24 57.96 3.94
C LEU A 106 1.40 56.62 3.19
N ALA A 107 2.46 56.46 2.40
CA ALA A 107 2.75 55.18 1.74
C ALA A 107 3.10 54.06 2.74
N LEU A 108 3.85 54.37 3.80
CA LEU A 108 4.15 53.42 4.89
C LEU A 108 2.91 53.05 5.70
N GLN A 109 1.97 53.99 5.88
CA GLN A 109 0.68 53.70 6.51
C GLN A 109 -0.15 52.73 5.65
N GLN A 110 -0.22 52.96 4.33
CA GLN A 110 -0.94 52.07 3.41
C GLN A 110 -0.33 50.66 3.34
N GLU A 111 1.01 50.54 3.36
CA GLU A 111 1.68 49.23 3.47
C GLU A 111 1.36 48.55 4.81
N LEU A 112 1.33 49.29 5.93
CA LEU A 112 0.98 48.74 7.25
C LEU A 112 -0.48 48.26 7.33
N GLU A 113 -1.41 49.02 6.76
CA GLU A 113 -2.83 48.65 6.62
C GLU A 113 -2.95 47.36 5.80
N PHE A 114 -2.34 47.30 4.62
CA PHE A 114 -2.31 46.11 3.76
C PHE A 114 -1.71 44.87 4.45
N ARG A 115 -0.58 45.01 5.15
CA ARG A 115 0.04 43.90 5.91
C ARG A 115 -0.82 43.42 7.08
N THR A 116 -1.65 44.30 7.64
CA THR A 116 -2.61 43.94 8.69
C THR A 116 -3.78 43.13 8.12
N GLU A 117 -4.28 43.48 6.93
CA GLU A 117 -5.30 42.71 6.20
C GLU A 117 -4.78 41.33 5.75
N GLU A 118 -3.55 41.25 5.23
CA GLU A 118 -2.89 39.97 4.90
C GLU A 118 -2.78 39.07 6.14
N LEU A 119 -2.31 39.62 7.27
CA LEU A 119 -2.14 38.88 8.53
C LEU A 119 -3.48 38.40 9.10
N GLN A 120 -4.52 39.25 9.08
CA GLN A 120 -5.87 38.87 9.49
C GLN A 120 -6.46 37.77 8.60
N THR A 121 -6.24 37.85 7.29
CA THR A 121 -6.70 36.82 6.33
C THR A 121 -5.97 35.48 6.54
N SER A 122 -4.67 35.52 6.81
CA SER A 122 -3.85 34.36 7.17
C SER A 122 -4.34 33.72 8.47
N TYR A 123 -4.59 34.52 9.51
CA TYR A 123 -5.11 34.05 10.80
C TYR A 123 -6.51 33.41 10.68
N CYS A 124 -7.41 34.01 9.90
CA CYS A 124 -8.72 33.41 9.61
C CYS A 124 -8.60 32.06 8.89
N SER A 125 -7.65 31.92 7.96
CA SER A 125 -7.37 30.65 7.29
C SER A 125 -6.81 29.61 8.27
N LEU A 126 -5.89 30.01 9.16
CA LEU A 126 -5.32 29.15 10.20
C LEU A 126 -6.40 28.57 11.13
N LEU A 127 -7.36 29.40 11.58
CA LEU A 127 -8.49 28.95 12.40
C LEU A 127 -9.39 27.95 11.66
N GLN A 128 -9.58 28.11 10.34
CA GLN A 128 -10.32 27.14 9.53
C GLN A 128 -9.58 25.81 9.44
N TYR A 129 -8.25 25.81 9.22
CA TYR A 129 -7.44 24.60 9.25
C TYR A 129 -7.46 23.92 10.62
N GLN A 130 -7.38 24.67 11.72
CA GLN A 130 -7.52 24.13 13.07
C GLN A 130 -8.87 23.43 13.26
N SER A 131 -9.97 24.08 12.89
CA SER A 131 -11.32 23.48 13.02
C SER A 131 -11.49 22.22 12.16
N ILE A 132 -10.89 22.18 10.97
CA ILE A 132 -10.86 20.97 10.12
C ILE A 132 -10.07 19.84 10.79
N LEU A 133 -8.90 20.13 11.37
CA LEU A 133 -8.05 19.15 12.06
C LEU A 133 -8.69 18.62 13.35
N GLU A 134 -9.34 19.47 14.14
CA GLU A 134 -10.11 19.09 15.33
C GLU A 134 -11.26 18.15 14.97
N LYS A 135 -11.97 18.44 13.87
CA LYS A 135 -13.00 17.54 13.33
C LYS A 135 -12.41 16.22 12.85
N GLN A 136 -11.35 16.24 12.04
CA GLN A 136 -10.72 15.01 11.52
C GLN A 136 -10.18 14.12 12.64
N THR A 137 -9.66 14.72 13.71
CA THR A 137 -9.21 14.00 14.92
C THR A 137 -10.41 13.36 15.64
N SER A 138 -11.54 14.07 15.74
CA SER A 138 -12.78 13.55 16.32
C SER A 138 -13.37 12.38 15.49
N ASP A 139 -13.43 12.53 14.17
CA ASP A 139 -13.88 11.50 13.23
C ASP A 139 -12.97 10.25 13.28
N LEU A 140 -11.65 10.43 13.45
CA LEU A 140 -10.67 9.35 13.61
C LEU A 140 -10.83 8.59 14.95
N VAL A 141 -11.10 9.29 16.04
CA VAL A 141 -11.38 8.66 17.36
C VAL A 141 -12.66 7.83 17.30
N LEU A 142 -13.71 8.34 16.65
CA LEU A 142 -14.96 7.59 16.42
C LEU A 142 -14.72 6.35 15.54
N LEU A 143 -13.91 6.47 14.48
CA LEU A 143 -13.54 5.34 13.63
C LEU A 143 -12.76 4.28 14.41
N HIS A 144 -11.77 4.67 15.21
CA HIS A 144 -11.01 3.73 16.04
C HIS A 144 -11.90 3.00 17.06
N HIS A 145 -12.85 3.69 17.69
CA HIS A 145 -13.83 3.02 18.57
C HIS A 145 -14.70 2.02 17.81
N HIS A 146 -15.13 2.34 16.59
CA HIS A 146 -15.92 1.42 15.76
C HIS A 146 -15.10 0.20 15.28
N CYS A 147 -13.83 0.40 14.88
CA CYS A 147 -12.91 -0.70 14.58
C CYS A 147 -12.77 -1.63 15.78
N LYS A 148 -12.54 -1.09 16.98
CA LYS A 148 -12.45 -1.91 18.19
C LYS A 148 -13.73 -2.70 18.47
N LEU A 149 -14.91 -2.09 18.35
CA LEU A 149 -16.17 -2.82 18.53
C LEU A 149 -16.33 -3.97 17.52
N LYS A 150 -15.73 -3.86 16.32
CA LYS A 150 -15.70 -4.94 15.33
C LYS A 150 -14.60 -5.98 15.59
N GLU A 151 -13.47 -5.61 16.17
CA GLU A 151 -12.46 -6.53 16.70
C GLU A 151 -13.04 -7.38 17.85
N ASP A 152 -13.74 -6.73 18.79
CA ASP A 152 -14.46 -7.38 19.91
C ASP A 152 -15.57 -8.33 19.37
N GLU A 153 -16.30 -7.95 18.32
CA GLU A 153 -17.34 -8.77 17.66
C GLU A 153 -16.77 -9.98 16.90
N VAL A 154 -15.65 -9.81 16.18
CA VAL A 154 -14.96 -10.93 15.51
C VAL A 154 -14.42 -11.93 16.53
N THR A 155 -13.85 -11.45 17.64
CA THR A 155 -13.34 -12.30 18.73
C THR A 155 -14.44 -13.22 19.28
N LEU A 156 -15.66 -12.71 19.45
CA LEU A 156 -16.81 -13.52 19.91
C LEU A 156 -17.20 -14.59 18.88
N TYR A 157 -17.21 -14.28 17.58
CA TYR A 157 -17.48 -15.28 16.54
C TYR A 157 -16.37 -16.34 16.44
N GLU A 158 -15.10 -15.97 16.66
CA GLU A 158 -13.99 -16.93 16.75
C GLU A 158 -14.16 -17.87 17.96
N GLU A 159 -14.51 -17.33 19.14
CA GLU A 159 -14.83 -18.13 20.32
C GLU A 159 -16.02 -19.08 20.08
N GLU A 160 -17.12 -18.60 19.49
CA GLU A 160 -18.28 -19.46 19.15
C GLU A 160 -17.90 -20.58 18.17
N MET A 161 -17.10 -20.27 17.15
CA MET A 161 -16.62 -21.26 16.17
C MET A 161 -15.71 -22.32 16.78
N VAL A 162 -14.81 -21.95 17.70
CA VAL A 162 -13.97 -22.90 18.44
C VAL A 162 -14.82 -23.80 19.33
N ASN A 163 -15.72 -23.23 20.13
CA ASN A 163 -16.64 -23.99 20.99
C ASN A 163 -17.51 -24.97 20.18
N HIS A 164 -17.99 -24.56 19.00
CA HIS A 164 -18.74 -25.44 18.10
C HIS A 164 -17.88 -26.59 17.55
N ASN A 165 -16.62 -26.33 17.19
CA ASN A 165 -15.70 -27.34 16.66
C ASN A 165 -15.31 -28.39 17.72
N GLU A 166 -15.05 -27.97 18.97
CA GLU A 166 -14.78 -28.91 20.07
C GLU A 166 -15.99 -29.82 20.32
N ASN A 167 -17.19 -29.25 20.39
CA ASN A 167 -18.45 -29.96 20.60
C ASN A 167 -18.77 -30.96 19.46
N THR A 168 -18.45 -30.65 18.20
CA THR A 168 -18.57 -31.61 17.09
C THR A 168 -17.47 -32.67 17.11
N GLY A 169 -16.25 -32.34 17.57
CA GLY A 169 -15.16 -33.28 17.80
C GLY A 169 -15.48 -34.34 18.86
N GLU A 170 -16.02 -33.92 20.01
CA GLU A 170 -16.48 -34.85 21.07
C GLU A 170 -17.58 -35.79 20.57
N LYS A 171 -18.56 -35.27 19.81
CA LYS A 171 -19.63 -36.08 19.20
C LYS A 171 -19.10 -37.05 18.15
N LEU A 172 -18.12 -36.65 17.36
CA LEU A 172 -17.45 -37.53 16.40
C LEU A 172 -16.72 -38.67 17.12
N HIS A 173 -15.97 -38.36 18.19
CA HIS A 173 -15.26 -39.36 19.00
C HIS A 173 -16.24 -40.35 19.65
N LEU A 174 -17.32 -39.86 20.26
CA LEU A 174 -18.35 -40.71 20.87
C LEU A 174 -19.01 -41.64 19.84
N ALA A 175 -19.31 -41.13 18.63
CA ALA A 175 -19.85 -41.94 17.54
C ALA A 175 -18.84 -43.00 17.05
N GLN A 176 -17.55 -42.68 17.00
CA GLN A 176 -16.48 -43.63 16.65
C GLN A 176 -16.30 -44.71 17.74
N GLU A 177 -16.38 -44.35 19.02
CA GLU A 177 -16.33 -45.30 20.15
C GLU A 177 -17.54 -46.25 20.13
N GLN A 178 -18.75 -45.73 19.88
CA GLN A 178 -19.95 -46.56 19.71
C GLN A 178 -19.86 -47.49 18.48
N LEU A 179 -19.29 -47.03 17.36
CA LEU A 179 -19.06 -47.87 16.17
C LEU A 179 -18.02 -48.97 16.43
N ALA A 180 -16.97 -48.70 17.20
CA ALA A 180 -15.98 -49.71 17.59
C ALA A 180 -16.61 -50.79 18.49
N LEU A 181 -17.37 -50.38 19.52
CA LEU A 181 -18.10 -51.29 20.40
C LEU A 181 -19.15 -52.14 19.66
N ALA A 182 -19.84 -51.55 18.67
CA ALA A 182 -20.75 -52.27 17.78
C ALA A 182 -20.00 -53.29 16.90
N GLY A 183 -18.84 -52.92 16.35
CA GLY A 183 -17.96 -53.81 15.57
C GLY A 183 -17.48 -55.02 16.37
N ASP A 184 -16.98 -54.81 17.59
CA ASP A 184 -16.59 -55.89 18.50
C ASP A 184 -17.78 -56.80 18.86
N LYS A 185 -18.97 -56.21 19.04
CA LYS A 185 -20.20 -56.98 19.31
C LYS A 185 -20.62 -57.84 18.12
N ILE A 186 -20.54 -57.31 16.89
CA ILE A 186 -20.79 -58.05 15.65
C ILE A 186 -19.80 -59.21 15.53
N ALA A 187 -18.50 -58.93 15.63
CA ALA A 187 -17.46 -59.96 15.55
C ALA A 187 -17.59 -61.03 16.67
N SER A 188 -18.10 -60.68 17.85
CA SER A 188 -18.44 -61.65 18.90
C SER A 188 -19.64 -62.53 18.52
N LEU A 189 -20.67 -61.95 17.89
CA LEU A 189 -21.85 -62.69 17.45
C LEU A 189 -21.52 -63.62 16.27
N GLU A 190 -20.75 -63.16 15.28
CA GLU A 190 -20.30 -63.97 14.14
C GLU A 190 -19.53 -65.23 14.58
N ARG A 191 -18.56 -65.08 15.49
CA ARG A 191 -17.83 -66.23 16.07
C ARG A 191 -18.77 -67.22 16.74
N SER A 192 -19.78 -66.74 17.46
CA SER A 192 -20.78 -67.61 18.11
C SER A 192 -21.70 -68.32 17.10
N LEU A 193 -22.12 -67.62 16.04
CA LEU A 193 -23.00 -68.16 15.01
C LEU A 193 -22.30 -69.20 14.14
N ASN A 194 -21.01 -69.00 13.84
CA ASN A 194 -20.19 -70.01 13.18
C ASN A 194 -20.06 -71.27 14.05
N LEU A 195 -19.79 -71.14 15.35
CA LEU A 195 -19.76 -72.29 16.27
C LEU A 195 -21.11 -73.04 16.36
N TYR A 196 -22.25 -72.33 16.26
CA TYR A 196 -23.56 -72.98 16.14
C TYR A 196 -23.73 -73.73 14.81
N ARG A 197 -23.27 -73.14 13.70
CA ARG A 197 -23.29 -73.75 12.36
C ARG A 197 -22.47 -75.05 12.32
N ASP A 198 -21.26 -75.01 12.85
CA ASP A 198 -20.33 -76.16 12.86
C ASP A 198 -20.91 -77.34 13.67
N LYS A 199 -21.53 -77.05 14.83
CA LYS A 199 -22.23 -78.06 15.65
C LYS A 199 -23.46 -78.63 14.96
N TYR A 200 -24.27 -77.79 14.31
CA TYR A 200 -25.46 -78.22 13.58
C TYR A 200 -25.07 -79.12 12.39
N GLN A 201 -24.03 -78.73 11.63
CA GLN A 201 -23.50 -79.53 10.53
C GLN A 201 -22.93 -80.87 11.00
N THR A 202 -22.22 -80.89 12.14
CA THR A 202 -21.71 -82.13 12.75
C THR A 202 -22.85 -83.06 13.16
N SER A 203 -23.94 -82.51 13.73
CA SER A 203 -25.11 -83.30 14.14
C SER A 203 -25.86 -83.89 12.94
N LEU A 204 -25.98 -83.13 11.83
CA LEU A 204 -26.54 -83.66 10.59
C LEU A 204 -25.73 -84.84 10.05
N SER A 205 -24.41 -84.72 9.94
CA SER A 205 -23.58 -85.83 9.42
C SER A 205 -23.46 -87.02 10.37
N ASN A 206 -23.73 -86.84 11.68
CA ASN A 206 -23.96 -87.96 12.59
C ASN A 206 -25.28 -88.69 12.27
N ILE A 207 -26.37 -87.97 11.96
CA ILE A 207 -27.65 -88.56 11.55
C ILE A 207 -27.50 -89.30 10.21
N GLU A 208 -26.84 -88.70 9.23
CA GLU A 208 -26.54 -89.34 7.93
C GLU A 208 -25.81 -90.69 8.13
N LEU A 209 -24.84 -90.74 9.05
CA LEU A 209 -24.12 -91.97 9.40
C LEU A 209 -25.00 -92.99 10.15
N LEU A 210 -25.85 -92.55 11.08
CA LEU A 210 -26.77 -93.41 11.83
C LEU A 210 -27.88 -93.97 10.91
N GLU A 211 -28.39 -93.19 9.96
CA GLU A 211 -29.30 -93.67 8.92
C GLU A 211 -28.67 -94.78 8.08
N CYS A 212 -27.39 -94.67 7.73
CA CYS A 212 -26.66 -95.74 7.06
C CYS A 212 -26.54 -97.00 7.94
N GLN A 213 -26.35 -96.86 9.25
CA GLN A 213 -26.34 -98.00 10.18
C GLN A 213 -27.73 -98.65 10.31
N VAL A 214 -28.81 -97.86 10.39
CA VAL A 214 -30.20 -98.35 10.36
C VAL A 214 -30.43 -99.18 9.09
N LYS A 215 -30.13 -98.62 7.91
CA LYS A 215 -30.34 -99.29 6.61
C LYS A 215 -29.54 -100.58 6.45
N MET A 216 -28.33 -100.68 7.04
CA MET A 216 -27.57 -101.94 7.08
C MET A 216 -28.21 -102.97 8.01
N LEU A 217 -28.59 -102.58 9.24
CA LEU A 217 -29.20 -103.48 10.22
C LEU A 217 -30.59 -103.96 9.76
N GLU A 218 -31.39 -103.12 9.10
CA GLU A 218 -32.64 -103.51 8.44
C GLU A 218 -32.39 -104.49 7.28
N GLY A 219 -31.29 -104.30 6.53
CA GLY A 219 -30.82 -105.24 5.53
C GLY A 219 -30.49 -106.61 6.12
N GLU A 220 -29.67 -106.66 7.17
CA GLU A 220 -29.35 -107.89 7.93
C GLU A 220 -30.63 -108.57 8.45
N LEU A 221 -31.55 -107.80 9.04
CA LEU A 221 -32.84 -108.27 9.54
C LEU A 221 -33.68 -108.93 8.42
N SER A 222 -33.77 -108.28 7.26
CA SER A 222 -34.51 -108.79 6.10
C SER A 222 -33.87 -110.07 5.54
N GLY A 223 -32.53 -110.18 5.59
CA GLY A 223 -31.79 -111.37 5.19
C GLY A 223 -31.99 -112.57 6.13
N LEU A 224 -32.14 -112.34 7.43
CA LEU A 224 -32.50 -113.37 8.41
C LEU A 224 -33.95 -113.83 8.25
N ILE A 225 -34.89 -112.90 8.04
CA ILE A 225 -36.32 -113.20 7.83
C ILE A 225 -36.54 -113.96 6.50
N SER A 226 -35.78 -113.64 5.46
CA SER A 226 -35.89 -114.29 4.13
C SER A 226 -35.34 -115.72 4.07
N GLN A 227 -34.76 -116.25 5.16
CA GLN A 227 -34.30 -117.65 5.26
C GLN A 227 -35.40 -118.60 5.77
N GLU A 228 -36.68 -118.23 5.63
CA GLU A 228 -37.79 -119.14 5.93
C GLU A 228 -37.77 -120.35 4.96
N PRO A 229 -37.62 -121.59 5.46
CA PRO A 229 -37.36 -122.73 4.58
C PRO A 229 -38.64 -123.25 3.93
N GLU A 230 -38.84 -122.94 2.64
CA GLU A 230 -39.62 -123.79 1.73
C GLU A 230 -39.12 -125.23 1.85
N ASN A 231 -39.87 -126.12 2.52
CA ASN A 231 -39.54 -127.53 2.52
C ASN A 231 -40.79 -128.41 2.48
N LYS A 232 -40.85 -129.25 1.45
CA LYS A 232 -41.84 -130.31 1.25
C LYS A 232 -41.23 -131.61 1.75
N GLY A 233 -41.81 -132.21 2.79
CA GLY A 233 -41.44 -133.55 3.25
C GLY A 233 -40.63 -133.60 4.55
N ASP A 234 -41.26 -134.10 5.60
CA ASP A 234 -40.78 -135.19 6.46
C ASP A 234 -39.29 -135.21 6.87
N HIS A 235 -38.96 -134.58 8.02
CA HIS A 235 -38.05 -135.15 9.03
C HIS A 235 -38.11 -134.36 10.37
N PRO A 236 -38.94 -134.78 11.34
CA PRO A 236 -39.14 -134.04 12.60
C PRO A 236 -38.17 -134.47 13.70
N ASN A 237 -36.90 -134.02 13.67
CA ASN A 237 -36.07 -134.00 14.89
C ASN A 237 -34.86 -133.03 14.92
N VAL A 238 -34.41 -132.50 13.77
CA VAL A 238 -33.26 -131.56 13.73
C VAL A 238 -33.71 -130.09 13.81
N ARG A 239 -34.99 -129.80 13.56
CA ARG A 239 -35.53 -128.44 13.36
C ARG A 239 -35.52 -127.52 14.61
N ILE A 240 -35.32 -128.08 15.80
CA ILE A 240 -35.49 -127.35 17.08
C ILE A 240 -34.25 -126.54 17.45
N TYR A 241 -33.04 -127.06 17.25
CA TYR A 241 -31.80 -126.36 17.67
C TYR A 241 -31.39 -125.23 16.72
N THR A 242 -31.53 -125.40 15.40
CA THR A 242 -31.28 -124.30 14.44
C THR A 242 -32.28 -123.15 14.58
N SER A 243 -33.54 -123.45 14.89
CA SER A 243 -34.57 -122.43 15.14
C SER A 243 -34.18 -121.48 16.28
N SER A 244 -33.68 -122.01 17.40
CA SER A 244 -33.29 -121.19 18.55
C SER A 244 -32.12 -120.23 18.26
N CYS A 245 -31.20 -120.61 17.37
CA CYS A 245 -30.04 -119.78 17.01
C CYS A 245 -30.47 -118.58 16.16
N MET A 246 -31.25 -118.82 15.10
CA MET A 246 -31.76 -117.74 14.23
C MET A 246 -32.66 -116.76 14.98
N ILE A 247 -33.46 -117.25 15.94
CA ILE A 247 -34.28 -116.40 16.82
C ILE A 247 -33.41 -115.52 17.73
N GLN A 248 -32.30 -116.04 18.26
CA GLN A 248 -31.38 -115.27 19.09
C GLN A 248 -30.66 -114.19 18.27
N GLU A 249 -30.16 -114.50 17.09
CA GLU A 249 -29.52 -113.53 16.19
C GLU A 249 -30.51 -112.46 15.70
N HIS A 250 -31.76 -112.83 15.44
CA HIS A 250 -32.84 -111.89 15.14
C HIS A 250 -33.17 -110.97 16.32
N GLN A 251 -33.21 -111.49 17.55
CA GLN A 251 -33.39 -110.66 18.75
C GLN A 251 -32.20 -109.73 19.01
N GLU A 252 -30.97 -110.16 18.75
CA GLU A 252 -29.78 -109.32 18.94
C GLU A 252 -29.68 -108.23 17.86
N THR A 253 -30.00 -108.52 16.60
CA THR A 253 -30.09 -107.51 15.53
C THR A 253 -31.21 -106.49 15.79
N LEU A 254 -32.40 -106.92 16.27
CA LEU A 254 -33.44 -106.00 16.77
C LEU A 254 -32.95 -105.10 17.91
N LYS A 255 -32.18 -105.65 18.86
CA LYS A 255 -31.61 -104.88 19.98
C LYS A 255 -30.61 -103.84 19.47
N ARG A 256 -29.68 -104.22 18.59
CA ARG A 256 -28.72 -103.31 17.95
C ARG A 256 -29.43 -102.21 17.16
N LEU A 257 -30.47 -102.55 16.41
CA LEU A 257 -31.31 -101.58 15.66
C LEU A 257 -31.98 -100.59 16.61
N SER A 258 -32.54 -101.05 17.74
CA SER A 258 -33.10 -100.17 18.78
C SER A 258 -32.04 -99.26 19.43
N GLU A 259 -30.82 -99.74 19.63
CA GLU A 259 -29.68 -98.95 20.14
C GLU A 259 -29.13 -97.93 19.14
N VAL A 260 -29.40 -98.08 17.84
CA VAL A 260 -29.11 -97.07 16.80
C VAL A 260 -30.24 -96.04 16.73
N TRP A 261 -31.50 -96.47 16.72
CA TRP A 261 -32.66 -95.56 16.75
C TRP A 261 -32.68 -94.64 17.97
N GLN A 262 -32.28 -95.14 19.14
CA GLN A 262 -32.08 -94.31 20.34
C GLN A 262 -31.08 -93.16 20.10
N LYS A 263 -29.96 -93.45 19.41
CA LYS A 263 -28.92 -92.43 19.09
C LYS A 263 -29.39 -91.43 18.03
N VAL A 264 -30.27 -91.83 17.11
CA VAL A 264 -30.92 -90.90 16.16
C VAL A 264 -31.77 -89.90 16.93
N SER A 265 -32.63 -90.37 17.85
CA SER A 265 -33.44 -89.49 18.72
C SER A 265 -32.57 -88.50 19.52
N GLU A 266 -31.44 -88.97 20.06
CA GLU A 266 -30.50 -88.11 20.81
C GLU A 266 -29.82 -87.04 19.93
N GLN A 267 -29.63 -87.27 18.62
CA GLN A 267 -29.16 -86.24 17.70
C GLN A 267 -30.28 -85.27 17.28
N ASP A 268 -31.51 -85.75 17.09
CA ASP A 268 -32.67 -84.91 16.78
C ASP A 268 -33.02 -83.95 17.94
N ASP A 269 -33.00 -84.44 19.18
CA ASP A 269 -33.16 -83.61 20.39
C ASP A 269 -32.08 -82.51 20.47
N LEU A 270 -30.82 -82.87 20.19
CA LEU A 270 -29.70 -81.91 20.14
C LEU A 270 -29.89 -80.87 19.02
N ILE A 271 -30.33 -81.29 17.84
CA ILE A 271 -30.65 -80.40 16.72
C ILE A 271 -31.78 -79.43 17.09
N GLN A 272 -32.81 -79.91 17.79
CA GLN A 272 -33.92 -79.07 18.23
C GLN A 272 -33.51 -78.11 19.36
N GLU A 273 -32.62 -78.52 20.26
CA GLU A 273 -32.02 -77.63 21.26
C GLU A 273 -31.17 -76.53 20.62
N LEU A 274 -30.36 -76.84 19.60
CA LEU A 274 -29.58 -75.87 18.83
C LEU A 274 -30.49 -74.86 18.09
N ARG A 275 -31.59 -75.33 17.49
CA ARG A 275 -32.61 -74.47 16.85
C ARG A 275 -33.27 -73.53 17.86
N ASN A 276 -33.67 -74.03 19.03
CA ASN A 276 -34.26 -73.23 20.10
C ASN A 276 -33.29 -72.15 20.63
N LYS A 277 -32.01 -72.51 20.82
CA LYS A 277 -30.96 -71.57 21.23
C LYS A 277 -30.73 -70.46 20.19
N LEU A 278 -30.71 -70.79 18.90
CA LEU A 278 -30.60 -69.82 17.82
C LEU A 278 -31.81 -68.87 17.76
N ALA A 279 -33.03 -69.39 17.92
CA ALA A 279 -34.25 -68.57 17.98
C ALA A 279 -34.23 -67.57 19.15
N CYS A 280 -33.81 -68.02 20.34
CA CYS A 280 -33.66 -67.13 21.51
C CYS A 280 -32.60 -66.04 21.28
N SER A 281 -31.47 -66.37 20.65
CA SER A 281 -30.42 -65.41 20.31
C SER A 281 -30.93 -64.34 19.33
N ASN A 282 -31.66 -64.75 18.29
CA ASN A 282 -32.23 -63.83 17.29
C ASN A 282 -33.28 -62.89 17.93
N ALA A 283 -34.12 -63.39 18.83
CA ALA A 283 -35.08 -62.56 19.56
C ALA A 283 -34.37 -61.48 20.43
N LEU A 284 -33.28 -61.84 21.11
CA LEU A 284 -32.48 -60.89 21.89
C LEU A 284 -31.82 -59.81 21.03
N VAL A 285 -31.34 -60.14 19.83
CA VAL A 285 -30.79 -59.17 18.87
C VAL A 285 -31.87 -58.18 18.40
N SER A 286 -33.07 -58.66 18.05
CA SER A 286 -34.20 -57.81 17.66
C SER A 286 -34.62 -56.84 18.77
N HIS A 287 -34.69 -57.29 20.03
CA HIS A 287 -34.97 -56.41 21.17
C HIS A 287 -33.83 -55.42 21.44
N GLY A 288 -32.56 -55.83 21.28
CA GLY A 288 -31.40 -54.95 21.43
C GLY A 288 -31.38 -53.81 20.40
N PHE A 289 -31.78 -54.09 19.15
CA PHE A 289 -31.84 -53.09 18.08
C PHE A 289 -32.90 -52.01 18.36
N CYS A 290 -33.98 -52.33 19.09
CA CYS A 290 -34.94 -51.35 19.59
C CYS A 290 -34.41 -50.56 20.80
N ALA A 291 -33.67 -51.21 21.70
CA ALA A 291 -33.13 -50.58 22.91
C ALA A 291 -32.01 -49.55 22.61
N ALA A 292 -31.23 -49.76 21.54
CA ALA A 292 -30.16 -48.85 21.11
C ALA A 292 -30.65 -47.42 20.75
N LYS A 293 -31.96 -47.18 20.65
CA LYS A 293 -32.56 -45.85 20.44
C LYS A 293 -32.76 -45.06 21.74
N ALA A 294 -32.38 -45.60 22.90
CA ALA A 294 -32.71 -45.03 24.21
C ALA A 294 -31.68 -45.31 25.32
N GLN A 295 -30.38 -45.15 25.07
CA GLN A 295 -29.41 -44.97 26.16
C GLN A 295 -28.14 -44.23 25.71
N ASP A 296 -27.91 -43.09 26.36
CA ASP A 296 -26.71 -42.27 26.26
C ASP A 296 -25.91 -42.37 27.58
N LEU A 297 -24.63 -41.99 27.57
CA LEU A 297 -23.71 -41.93 28.74
C LEU A 297 -23.36 -43.26 29.45
N THR A 298 -22.20 -43.84 29.10
CA THR A 298 -21.04 -44.05 30.02
C THR A 298 -19.88 -44.70 29.27
N GLY A 299 -18.68 -44.09 29.30
CA GLY A 299 -17.47 -44.60 28.62
C GLY A 299 -16.31 -44.89 29.59
N THR A 300 -15.22 -45.51 29.12
CA THR A 300 -13.96 -45.66 29.91
C THR A 300 -12.73 -45.83 29.00
N PHE A 301 -11.77 -44.92 29.15
CA PHE A 301 -10.48 -44.87 28.43
C PHE A 301 -9.56 -46.09 28.62
N ARG A 302 -8.74 -46.42 27.60
CA ARG A 302 -7.34 -46.86 27.78
C ARG A 302 -6.45 -46.72 26.53
N ASN A 303 -5.23 -46.22 26.73
CA ASN A 303 -4.17 -46.04 25.72
C ASN A 303 -2.91 -46.87 26.10
N PRO A 304 -2.12 -47.36 25.12
CA PRO A 304 -0.69 -47.60 25.32
C PRO A 304 0.23 -47.04 24.19
N PRO A 305 1.56 -46.88 24.41
CA PRO A 305 2.40 -45.89 23.70
C PRO A 305 3.67 -46.50 22.99
N PRO A 306 4.65 -45.71 22.46
CA PRO A 306 5.52 -46.11 21.32
C PRO A 306 7.03 -46.22 21.63
N ARG A 307 7.89 -46.48 20.59
CA ARG A 307 9.36 -46.25 20.46
C ARG A 307 9.93 -46.88 19.15
N PRO A 308 11.20 -46.65 18.73
CA PRO A 308 11.99 -45.41 18.67
C PRO A 308 12.72 -45.24 17.29
N ALA A 309 13.51 -44.16 17.13
CA ALA A 309 14.38 -43.95 15.96
C ALA A 309 15.88 -44.07 16.29
N ILE A 310 16.70 -44.52 15.32
CA ILE A 310 18.17 -44.51 15.26
C ILE A 310 18.59 -44.98 13.84
N CYS A 311 19.61 -44.47 13.14
CA CYS A 311 20.43 -43.27 13.31
C CYS A 311 21.03 -42.83 11.93
N LEU A 312 21.96 -41.87 11.91
CA LEU A 312 22.70 -41.41 10.72
C LEU A 312 24.23 -41.58 10.91
N ARG A 313 24.98 -41.76 9.81
CA ARG A 313 26.24 -41.03 9.44
C ARG A 313 27.23 -41.86 8.58
N THR A 314 27.36 -41.48 7.31
CA THR A 314 28.64 -41.32 6.56
C THR A 314 28.39 -40.45 5.32
N GLU A 315 29.44 -40.11 4.57
CA GLU A 315 29.41 -39.42 3.26
C GLU A 315 28.86 -37.98 3.23
N ALA A 316 29.76 -36.99 3.33
CA ALA A 316 29.40 -35.56 3.32
C ALA A 316 30.38 -34.63 2.57
N LEU A 317 31.36 -35.16 1.83
CA LEU A 317 32.46 -34.34 1.23
C LEU A 317 32.67 -34.49 -0.28
N ALA A 318 31.91 -35.34 -0.98
CA ALA A 318 31.91 -35.39 -2.45
C ALA A 318 30.80 -34.52 -3.09
N VAL A 319 29.69 -34.33 -2.38
CA VAL A 319 28.40 -33.85 -2.93
C VAL A 319 28.42 -32.40 -3.45
N SER A 320 29.35 -31.55 -3.00
CA SER A 320 29.26 -30.10 -3.20
C SER A 320 29.39 -29.60 -4.65
N ARG A 321 29.88 -30.42 -5.61
CA ARG A 321 30.05 -29.99 -7.02
C ARG A 321 28.98 -30.59 -7.94
N GLU A 322 28.65 -31.86 -7.76
CA GLU A 322 27.58 -32.54 -8.48
C GLU A 322 26.20 -32.09 -7.99
N GLY A 323 26.04 -31.84 -6.68
CA GLY A 323 24.80 -31.34 -6.08
C GLY A 323 24.35 -30.00 -6.64
N MET A 324 25.29 -29.13 -7.06
CA MET A 324 24.96 -27.88 -7.75
C MET A 324 24.41 -28.13 -9.17
N ALA A 325 24.98 -29.07 -9.91
CA ALA A 325 24.47 -29.45 -11.23
C ALA A 325 23.09 -30.11 -11.13
N VAL A 326 22.93 -31.05 -10.19
CA VAL A 326 21.64 -31.72 -9.92
C VAL A 326 20.57 -30.72 -9.46
N ALA A 327 20.93 -29.72 -8.64
CA ALA A 327 20.01 -28.66 -8.24
C ALA A 327 19.58 -27.78 -9.42
N TRP A 328 20.50 -27.41 -10.33
CA TRP A 328 20.15 -26.67 -11.55
C TRP A 328 19.27 -27.49 -12.50
N THR A 329 19.57 -28.76 -12.73
CA THR A 329 18.73 -29.65 -13.55
C THR A 329 17.34 -29.81 -12.93
N ARG A 330 17.24 -29.99 -11.61
CA ARG A 330 15.95 -30.07 -10.91
C ARG A 330 15.16 -28.75 -11.01
N PHE A 331 15.80 -27.60 -10.84
CA PHE A 331 15.14 -26.29 -10.96
C PHE A 331 14.65 -26.00 -12.39
N LEU A 332 15.34 -26.50 -13.42
CA LEU A 332 14.88 -26.46 -14.80
C LEU A 332 13.69 -27.42 -15.00
N GLN A 333 13.77 -28.65 -14.51
CA GLN A 333 12.67 -29.61 -14.57
C GLN A 333 11.41 -29.09 -13.85
N GLU A 334 11.53 -28.52 -12.65
CA GLU A 334 10.43 -27.86 -11.93
C GLU A 334 9.85 -26.66 -12.70
N LYS A 335 10.63 -25.99 -13.54
CA LYS A 335 10.14 -24.92 -14.41
C LYS A 335 9.37 -25.47 -15.60
N ASP A 336 9.86 -26.52 -16.23
CA ASP A 336 9.21 -27.17 -17.37
C ASP A 336 7.89 -27.86 -16.93
N GLU A 337 7.88 -28.51 -15.76
CA GLU A 337 6.67 -29.08 -15.15
C GLU A 337 5.63 -28.01 -14.82
N ARG A 338 6.05 -26.85 -14.27
CA ARG A 338 5.15 -25.71 -14.02
C ARG A 338 4.65 -25.07 -15.32
N LEU A 339 5.48 -24.98 -16.36
CA LEU A 339 5.06 -24.52 -17.68
C LEU A 339 4.02 -25.46 -18.28
N HIS A 340 4.24 -26.76 -18.25
CA HIS A 340 3.31 -27.74 -18.82
C HIS A 340 1.96 -27.79 -18.07
N GLU A 341 1.97 -27.63 -16.75
CA GLU A 341 0.74 -27.49 -15.96
C GLU A 341 -0.01 -26.16 -16.26
N LEU A 342 0.71 -25.09 -16.60
CA LEU A 342 0.11 -23.84 -17.10
C LEU A 342 -0.45 -23.98 -18.52
N GLU A 343 0.23 -24.69 -19.43
CA GLU A 343 -0.28 -25.02 -20.78
C GLU A 343 -1.56 -25.86 -20.71
N LYS A 344 -1.59 -26.85 -19.81
CA LYS A 344 -2.74 -27.70 -19.53
C LYS A 344 -3.91 -26.89 -18.97
N LYS A 345 -3.67 -25.99 -18.00
CA LYS A 345 -4.68 -25.06 -17.47
C LYS A 345 -5.19 -24.09 -18.54
N LEU A 346 -4.31 -23.53 -19.38
CA LEU A 346 -4.68 -22.70 -20.52
C LEU A 346 -5.57 -23.46 -21.51
N SER A 347 -5.21 -24.70 -21.84
CA SER A 347 -5.98 -25.59 -22.71
C SER A 347 -7.37 -25.92 -22.11
N GLN A 348 -7.43 -26.14 -20.80
CA GLN A 348 -8.68 -26.36 -20.07
C GLN A 348 -9.58 -25.12 -20.13
N VAL A 349 -9.04 -23.93 -19.89
CA VAL A 349 -9.76 -22.64 -20.01
C VAL A 349 -10.24 -22.40 -21.45
N GLN A 350 -9.41 -22.65 -22.46
CA GLN A 350 -9.82 -22.57 -23.88
C GLN A 350 -10.95 -23.56 -24.23
N SER A 351 -10.95 -24.76 -23.62
CA SER A 351 -12.04 -25.73 -23.80
C SER A 351 -13.34 -25.29 -23.13
N TYR A 352 -13.24 -24.60 -21.98
CA TYR A 352 -14.38 -24.04 -21.25
C TYR A 352 -14.98 -22.84 -21.97
N LEU A 353 -14.14 -21.94 -22.50
CA LEU A 353 -14.58 -20.81 -23.32
C LEU A 353 -15.33 -21.30 -24.57
N ARG A 354 -14.79 -22.24 -25.35
CA ARG A 354 -15.51 -22.83 -26.49
C ARG A 354 -16.85 -23.49 -26.12
N LYS A 355 -16.92 -24.15 -24.96
CA LYS A 355 -18.20 -24.68 -24.46
C LYS A 355 -19.20 -23.54 -24.16
N LYS A 356 -18.76 -22.43 -23.58
CA LYS A 356 -19.60 -21.25 -23.31
C LYS A 356 -20.01 -20.50 -24.59
N GLU A 357 -19.14 -20.44 -25.60
CA GLU A 357 -19.46 -19.90 -26.93
C GLU A 357 -20.60 -20.70 -27.58
N THR A 358 -20.44 -22.03 -27.72
CA THR A 358 -21.50 -22.89 -28.30
C THR A 358 -22.80 -22.91 -27.48
N GLU A 359 -22.74 -22.64 -26.18
CA GLU A 359 -23.93 -22.53 -25.34
C GLU A 359 -24.65 -21.18 -25.55
N LEU A 360 -23.90 -20.09 -25.73
CA LEU A 360 -24.45 -18.78 -26.07
C LEU A 360 -25.06 -18.79 -27.49
N GLU A 361 -24.47 -19.51 -28.44
CA GLU A 361 -25.04 -19.75 -29.77
C GLU A 361 -26.39 -20.48 -29.71
N LYS A 362 -26.50 -21.56 -28.91
CA LYS A 362 -27.78 -22.26 -28.69
C LYS A 362 -28.82 -21.33 -28.08
N GLN A 363 -28.45 -20.55 -27.07
CA GLN A 363 -29.36 -19.60 -26.42
C GLN A 363 -29.81 -18.50 -27.40
N GLN A 364 -28.94 -18.06 -28.31
CA GLN A 364 -29.30 -17.15 -29.39
C GLN A 364 -30.25 -17.79 -30.42
N CYS A 365 -30.14 -19.09 -30.70
CA CYS A 365 -31.11 -19.82 -31.53
C CYS A 365 -32.46 -19.99 -30.83
N MET A 366 -32.50 -20.43 -29.56
CA MET A 366 -33.74 -20.53 -28.79
C MET A 366 -34.44 -19.17 -28.64
N MET A 367 -33.69 -18.09 -28.45
CA MET A 367 -34.23 -16.72 -28.45
C MET A 367 -34.87 -16.35 -29.79
N LYS A 368 -34.27 -16.74 -30.93
CA LYS A 368 -34.87 -16.54 -32.27
C LYS A 368 -36.13 -17.38 -32.48
N GLU A 369 -36.16 -18.63 -32.01
CA GLU A 369 -37.36 -19.48 -32.07
C GLU A 369 -38.52 -18.93 -31.23
N LEU A 370 -38.24 -18.48 -30.00
CA LEU A 370 -39.23 -17.80 -29.15
C LEU A 370 -39.69 -16.47 -29.79
N GLU A 371 -38.77 -15.72 -30.41
CA GLU A 371 -39.11 -14.54 -31.21
C GLU A 371 -39.98 -14.85 -32.44
N MET A 372 -39.96 -16.06 -32.99
CA MET A 372 -40.87 -16.48 -34.07
C MET A 372 -42.23 -16.89 -33.50
N LYS A 373 -42.25 -17.70 -32.43
CA LYS A 373 -43.50 -18.12 -31.75
C LYS A 373 -44.31 -16.91 -31.26
N VAL A 374 -43.67 -15.91 -30.66
CA VAL A 374 -44.32 -14.65 -30.25
C VAL A 374 -44.76 -13.77 -31.44
N LYS A 375 -44.28 -14.02 -32.66
CA LYS A 375 -44.80 -13.40 -33.90
C LYS A 375 -45.94 -14.22 -34.53
N GLU A 376 -45.99 -15.52 -34.27
CA GLU A 376 -47.07 -16.43 -34.69
C GLU A 376 -48.31 -16.26 -33.78
N GLU A 377 -48.13 -16.27 -32.46
CA GLU A 377 -49.18 -16.00 -31.45
C GLU A 377 -49.81 -14.60 -31.62
N LYS A 378 -49.11 -13.66 -32.26
CA LYS A 378 -49.66 -12.34 -32.63
C LYS A 378 -50.72 -12.36 -33.73
N GLN A 379 -50.92 -13.48 -34.40
CA GLN A 379 -52.10 -13.66 -35.25
C GLN A 379 -53.36 -14.08 -34.45
N ASP A 380 -53.21 -14.56 -33.22
CA ASP A 380 -54.29 -15.24 -32.48
C ASP A 380 -54.67 -14.53 -31.15
N GLY A 381 -55.28 -13.35 -31.27
CA GLY A 381 -56.17 -12.74 -30.26
C GLY A 381 -55.57 -12.19 -28.95
N GLY A 382 -54.45 -12.70 -28.44
CA GLY A 382 -53.93 -12.50 -27.08
C GLY A 382 -53.34 -11.12 -26.74
N LYS A 383 -54.12 -10.04 -26.88
CA LYS A 383 -53.61 -8.66 -26.94
C LYS A 383 -52.94 -8.11 -25.67
N ALA A 384 -53.23 -8.66 -24.48
CA ALA A 384 -52.74 -8.11 -23.21
C ALA A 384 -51.39 -8.72 -22.76
N GLU A 385 -51.25 -10.04 -22.79
CA GLU A 385 -50.01 -10.72 -22.35
C GLU A 385 -48.86 -10.46 -23.32
N CYS A 386 -49.17 -10.24 -24.60
CA CYS A 386 -48.20 -9.89 -25.64
C CYS A 386 -47.47 -8.56 -25.36
N GLU A 387 -48.09 -7.60 -24.67
CA GLU A 387 -47.45 -6.31 -24.32
C GLU A 387 -46.43 -6.47 -23.18
N VAL A 388 -46.72 -7.34 -22.20
CA VAL A 388 -45.79 -7.67 -21.10
C VAL A 388 -44.58 -8.42 -21.64
N LEU A 389 -44.81 -9.46 -22.45
CA LEU A 389 -43.73 -10.23 -23.09
C LEU A 389 -42.89 -9.36 -24.04
N GLN A 390 -43.49 -8.37 -24.71
CA GLN A 390 -42.72 -7.38 -25.47
C GLN A 390 -41.82 -6.50 -24.59
N ALA A 391 -42.29 -6.07 -23.42
CA ALA A 391 -41.47 -5.28 -22.50
C ALA A 391 -40.28 -6.09 -21.97
N GLU A 392 -40.47 -7.37 -21.64
CA GLU A 392 -39.39 -8.26 -21.20
C GLU A 392 -38.40 -8.58 -22.32
N VAL A 393 -38.88 -8.87 -23.54
CA VAL A 393 -38.00 -9.09 -24.71
C VAL A 393 -37.21 -7.82 -25.07
N GLN A 394 -37.80 -6.63 -24.92
CA GLN A 394 -37.07 -5.38 -25.13
C GLN A 394 -36.01 -5.16 -24.05
N LYS A 395 -36.37 -5.31 -22.77
CA LYS A 395 -35.43 -5.23 -21.64
C LYS A 395 -34.27 -6.21 -21.79
N GLY A 396 -34.54 -7.44 -22.25
CA GLY A 396 -33.53 -8.44 -22.57
C GLY A 396 -32.57 -8.02 -23.69
N LYS A 397 -33.05 -7.29 -24.71
CA LYS A 397 -32.21 -6.73 -25.78
C LYS A 397 -31.34 -5.58 -25.28
N ASP A 398 -31.90 -4.71 -24.44
CA ASP A 398 -31.18 -3.56 -23.89
C ASP A 398 -30.03 -4.04 -22.98
N CYS A 399 -30.29 -4.99 -22.07
CA CYS A 399 -29.25 -5.63 -21.26
C CYS A 399 -28.21 -6.40 -22.10
N LEU A 400 -28.62 -7.06 -23.19
CA LEU A 400 -27.72 -7.78 -24.09
C LEU A 400 -26.77 -6.84 -24.85
N GLU A 401 -27.23 -5.67 -25.27
CA GLU A 401 -26.37 -4.69 -25.95
C GLU A 401 -25.48 -3.92 -24.95
N GLU A 402 -25.95 -3.67 -23.73
CA GLU A 402 -25.12 -3.18 -22.63
C GLU A 402 -23.97 -4.16 -22.30
N ALA A 403 -24.26 -5.46 -22.20
CA ALA A 403 -23.23 -6.48 -22.01
C ALA A 403 -22.19 -6.49 -23.15
N LYS A 404 -22.62 -6.32 -24.41
CA LYS A 404 -21.69 -6.15 -25.56
C LYS A 404 -20.89 -4.85 -25.46
N GLN A 405 -21.49 -3.76 -24.98
CA GLN A 405 -20.81 -2.48 -24.77
C GLN A 405 -19.70 -2.61 -23.72
N GLN A 406 -19.98 -3.29 -22.59
CA GLN A 406 -18.98 -3.60 -21.57
C GLN A 406 -17.86 -4.51 -22.11
N LEU A 407 -18.20 -5.53 -22.92
CA LEU A 407 -17.21 -6.41 -23.56
C LEU A 407 -16.29 -5.63 -24.53
N ARG A 408 -16.83 -4.67 -25.31
CA ARG A 408 -16.02 -3.78 -26.17
C ARG A 408 -15.04 -2.93 -25.34
N LEU A 409 -15.47 -2.39 -24.20
CA LEU A 409 -14.62 -1.60 -23.31
C LEU A 409 -13.52 -2.46 -22.67
N ALA A 410 -13.84 -3.67 -22.21
CA ALA A 410 -12.86 -4.62 -21.70
C ALA A 410 -11.81 -5.00 -22.77
N ALA A 411 -12.23 -5.25 -24.01
CA ALA A 411 -11.34 -5.52 -25.13
C ALA A 411 -10.41 -4.33 -25.46
N GLN A 412 -10.92 -3.09 -25.41
CA GLN A 412 -10.11 -1.88 -25.58
C GLN A 412 -9.08 -1.70 -24.46
N GLN A 413 -9.45 -1.97 -23.20
CA GLN A 413 -8.51 -1.94 -22.08
C GLN A 413 -7.42 -3.02 -22.23
N ALA A 414 -7.78 -4.25 -22.60
CA ALA A 414 -6.82 -5.32 -22.88
C ALA A 414 -5.85 -4.96 -24.01
N ALA A 415 -6.32 -4.29 -25.07
CA ALA A 415 -5.47 -3.78 -26.14
C ALA A 415 -4.48 -2.71 -25.63
N GLN A 416 -4.93 -1.74 -24.82
CA GLN A 416 -4.05 -0.73 -24.22
C GLN A 416 -3.01 -1.33 -23.26
N TYR A 417 -3.36 -2.38 -22.50
CA TYR A 417 -2.37 -3.09 -21.67
C TYR A 417 -1.35 -3.85 -22.52
N LYS A 418 -1.76 -4.44 -23.65
CA LYS A 418 -0.83 -5.08 -24.60
C LYS A 418 0.13 -4.07 -25.25
N GLU A 419 -0.36 -2.89 -25.62
CA GLU A 419 0.47 -1.79 -26.16
C GLU A 419 1.46 -1.26 -25.12
N LYS A 420 1.02 -1.07 -23.86
CA LYS A 420 1.93 -0.69 -22.76
C LYS A 420 2.99 -1.76 -22.47
N ALA A 421 2.62 -3.04 -22.56
CA ALA A 421 3.57 -4.14 -22.40
C ALA A 421 4.63 -4.14 -23.51
N SER A 422 4.24 -4.00 -24.79
CA SER A 422 5.22 -3.94 -25.89
C SER A 422 6.07 -2.67 -25.84
N LEU A 423 5.55 -1.54 -25.35
CA LEU A 423 6.36 -0.35 -25.10
C LEU A 423 7.41 -0.59 -23.99
N ALA A 424 7.03 -1.27 -22.91
CA ALA A 424 7.97 -1.65 -21.84
C ALA A 424 9.04 -2.64 -22.32
N GLU A 425 8.66 -3.61 -23.15
CA GLU A 425 9.57 -4.58 -23.79
C GLU A 425 10.60 -3.88 -24.71
N ASN A 426 10.14 -2.94 -25.56
CA ASN A 426 11.04 -2.13 -26.39
C ASN A 426 12.00 -1.28 -25.54
N ASN A 427 11.52 -0.65 -24.46
CA ASN A 427 12.35 0.13 -23.54
C ASN A 427 13.40 -0.74 -22.83
N LEU A 428 13.07 -1.98 -22.49
CA LEU A 428 13.99 -2.94 -21.88
C LEU A 428 15.06 -3.39 -22.89
N ALA A 429 14.68 -3.75 -24.12
CA ALA A 429 15.62 -4.10 -25.18
C ALA A 429 16.60 -2.93 -25.51
N ASP A 430 16.13 -1.67 -25.44
CA ASP A 430 17.01 -0.50 -25.59
C ASP A 430 17.90 -0.23 -24.37
N ALA A 431 17.48 -0.62 -23.16
CA ALA A 431 18.33 -0.61 -21.97
C ALA A 431 19.43 -1.70 -22.07
N GLU A 432 19.09 -2.90 -22.55
CA GLU A 432 20.05 -3.98 -22.79
C GLU A 432 21.11 -3.59 -23.83
N LYS A 433 20.72 -2.97 -24.96
CA LYS A 433 21.68 -2.43 -25.95
C LYS A 433 22.62 -1.40 -25.35
N LYS A 434 22.11 -0.51 -24.48
CA LYS A 434 22.92 0.51 -23.78
C LYS A 434 23.91 -0.16 -22.81
N LEU A 435 23.47 -1.17 -22.06
CA LEU A 435 24.33 -1.96 -21.18
C LEU A 435 25.41 -2.72 -21.95
N GLN A 436 25.09 -3.36 -23.08
CA GLN A 436 26.07 -4.00 -23.96
C GLN A 436 27.11 -2.99 -24.48
N SER A 437 26.69 -1.78 -24.86
CA SER A 437 27.59 -0.70 -25.27
C SER A 437 28.53 -0.26 -24.14
N CYS A 438 28.02 -0.11 -22.91
CA CYS A 438 28.84 0.21 -21.74
C CYS A 438 29.86 -0.91 -21.44
N VAL A 439 29.43 -2.18 -21.44
CA VAL A 439 30.31 -3.34 -21.24
C VAL A 439 31.40 -3.43 -22.32
N PHE A 440 31.09 -3.09 -23.57
CA PHE A 440 32.08 -3.00 -24.64
C PHE A 440 33.10 -1.88 -24.40
N GLN A 441 32.64 -0.68 -24.02
CA GLN A 441 33.52 0.45 -23.68
C GLN A 441 34.41 0.15 -22.47
N ASP A 442 33.87 -0.48 -21.43
CA ASP A 442 34.64 -0.84 -20.24
C ASP A 442 35.66 -1.95 -20.52
N LYS A 443 35.35 -2.86 -21.45
CA LYS A 443 36.34 -3.81 -21.99
C LYS A 443 37.45 -3.11 -22.78
N GLN A 444 37.14 -2.09 -23.59
CA GLN A 444 38.18 -1.28 -24.24
C GLN A 444 39.05 -0.54 -23.22
N LYS A 445 38.46 0.10 -22.20
CA LYS A 445 39.21 0.76 -21.11
C LYS A 445 40.12 -0.22 -20.37
N ALA A 446 39.63 -1.43 -20.06
CA ALA A 446 40.40 -2.47 -19.39
C ALA A 446 41.61 -2.90 -20.24
N ASN A 447 41.45 -3.08 -21.55
CA ASN A 447 42.56 -3.37 -22.46
C ASN A 447 43.59 -2.23 -22.46
N THR A 448 43.17 -0.98 -22.59
CA THR A 448 44.08 0.19 -22.57
C THR A 448 44.82 0.34 -21.25
N ILE A 449 44.17 0.05 -20.11
CA ILE A 449 44.82 0.01 -18.79
C ILE A 449 45.87 -1.12 -18.73
N GLN A 450 45.58 -2.29 -19.32
CA GLN A 450 46.54 -3.40 -19.39
C GLN A 450 47.75 -3.05 -20.28
N GLU A 451 47.54 -2.40 -21.42
CA GLU A 451 48.59 -1.91 -22.32
C GLU A 451 49.51 -0.91 -21.58
N GLN A 452 48.92 0.11 -20.94
CA GLN A 452 49.65 1.10 -20.13
C GLN A 452 50.38 0.46 -18.92
N GLN A 453 49.85 -0.61 -18.34
CA GLN A 453 50.54 -1.37 -17.29
C GLN A 453 51.77 -2.13 -17.81
N MET A 454 51.75 -2.61 -19.07
CA MET A 454 52.94 -3.19 -19.69
C MET A 454 53.98 -2.12 -20.02
N GLU A 455 53.58 -0.98 -20.60
CA GLU A 455 54.48 0.16 -20.86
C GLU A 455 55.16 0.66 -19.58
N LEU A 456 54.42 0.76 -18.47
CA LEU A 456 54.98 1.14 -17.17
C LEU A 456 55.96 0.09 -16.61
N GLN A 457 55.76 -1.19 -16.88
CA GLN A 457 56.72 -2.24 -16.51
C GLN A 457 57.97 -2.21 -17.41
N GLU A 458 57.83 -1.89 -18.70
CA GLU A 458 58.94 -1.72 -19.63
C GLU A 458 59.83 -0.55 -19.19
N LEU A 459 59.23 0.63 -18.98
CA LEU A 459 59.93 1.83 -18.51
C LEU A 459 60.58 1.64 -17.13
N GLN A 460 59.99 0.83 -16.24
CA GLN A 460 60.62 0.48 -14.96
C GLN A 460 61.88 -0.39 -15.14
N LYS A 461 61.89 -1.33 -16.10
CA LYS A 461 63.11 -2.10 -16.43
C LYS A 461 64.17 -1.20 -17.08
N GLU A 462 63.78 -0.35 -18.03
CA GLU A 462 64.71 0.59 -18.67
C GLU A 462 65.35 1.55 -17.66
N LEU A 463 64.58 2.03 -16.67
CA LEU A 463 65.09 2.92 -15.62
C LEU A 463 66.01 2.18 -14.64
N LEU A 464 65.77 0.89 -14.38
CA LEU A 464 66.69 0.00 -13.66
C LEU A 464 67.99 -0.20 -14.45
N GLN A 465 67.90 -0.59 -15.72
CA GLN A 465 69.06 -0.81 -16.61
C GLN A 465 69.92 0.46 -16.71
N ASN A 466 69.32 1.61 -17.04
CA ASN A 466 70.04 2.90 -17.09
C ASN A 466 70.70 3.26 -15.75
N LYS A 467 70.11 2.89 -14.60
CA LYS A 467 70.71 3.12 -13.29
C LYS A 467 71.91 2.21 -13.02
N GLU A 468 71.86 0.96 -13.49
CA GLU A 468 73.00 0.04 -13.45
C GLU A 468 74.12 0.48 -14.40
N ASP A 469 73.78 0.90 -15.62
CA ASP A 469 74.73 1.43 -16.62
C ASP A 469 75.39 2.75 -16.16
N LEU A 470 74.64 3.64 -15.50
CA LEU A 470 75.17 4.85 -14.86
C LEU A 470 76.07 4.52 -13.65
N SER A 471 75.76 3.46 -12.91
CA SER A 471 76.62 2.97 -11.82
C SER A 471 77.91 2.36 -12.36
N HIS A 472 77.83 1.61 -13.47
CA HIS A 472 78.97 1.02 -14.17
C HIS A 472 79.88 2.10 -14.76
N ASN A 473 79.32 3.09 -15.47
CA ASN A 473 80.07 4.25 -15.97
C ASN A 473 80.72 5.07 -14.84
N ARG A 474 80.03 5.27 -13.70
CA ARG A 474 80.61 5.97 -12.55
C ARG A 474 81.75 5.19 -11.91
N TYR A 475 81.67 3.85 -11.88
CA TYR A 475 82.77 2.98 -11.44
C TYR A 475 83.97 3.03 -12.40
N LEU A 476 83.73 3.00 -13.71
CA LEU A 476 84.77 3.16 -14.74
C LEU A 476 85.47 4.52 -14.63
N TRP A 477 84.70 5.62 -14.51
CA TRP A 477 85.24 6.97 -14.36
C TRP A 477 86.12 7.12 -13.11
N LEU A 478 85.67 6.62 -11.95
CA LEU A 478 86.49 6.59 -10.73
C LEU A 478 87.75 5.71 -10.88
N THR A 479 87.74 4.72 -11.79
CA THR A 479 88.87 3.83 -12.08
C THR A 479 89.86 4.42 -13.10
N SER A 480 89.46 5.47 -13.85
CA SER A 480 90.37 6.30 -14.66
C SER A 480 90.91 7.50 -13.87
N GLU A 481 90.08 8.22 -13.12
CA GLU A 481 90.46 9.49 -12.45
C GLU A 481 91.59 9.31 -11.42
N VAL A 482 91.70 8.12 -10.81
CA VAL A 482 92.74 7.76 -9.83
C VAL A 482 94.11 7.50 -10.48
N ARG A 483 94.21 7.45 -11.82
CA ARG A 483 95.42 7.01 -12.53
C ARG A 483 96.32 8.14 -13.04
N ASP A 484 95.78 9.33 -13.29
CA ASP A 484 96.50 10.43 -13.94
C ASP A 484 96.45 11.76 -13.16
N SER A 485 97.55 12.08 -12.48
CA SER A 485 97.91 13.44 -12.09
C SER A 485 99.43 13.50 -11.90
N PRO A 486 100.14 14.49 -12.51
CA PRO A 486 100.38 15.73 -11.76
C PRO A 486 100.60 17.03 -12.58
N ARG A 487 100.32 18.19 -11.93
CA ARG A 487 100.98 19.53 -12.04
C ARG A 487 101.09 20.24 -13.42
N SER A 488 100.69 21.53 -13.45
CA SER A 488 101.62 22.66 -13.74
C SER A 488 100.99 24.08 -13.67
N GLN A 489 101.49 24.91 -12.73
CA GLN A 489 101.79 26.37 -12.81
C GLN A 489 100.75 27.46 -13.20
N LEU A 490 100.83 28.59 -12.47
CA LEU A 490 100.36 29.96 -12.80
C LEU A 490 101.37 30.69 -13.74
N PRO A 491 101.18 31.96 -14.19
CA PRO A 491 100.10 32.95 -13.99
C PRO A 491 99.46 33.47 -15.32
N THR A 492 98.43 34.33 -15.34
CA THR A 492 98.56 35.81 -15.33
C THR A 492 97.17 36.50 -15.29
N SER A 493 97.06 37.63 -14.58
CA SER A 493 95.79 38.32 -14.31
C SER A 493 95.38 39.37 -15.35
N ARG A 494 94.22 39.18 -16.00
CA ARG A 494 93.23 40.26 -16.31
C ARG A 494 91.84 39.81 -16.81
N PRO A 495 91.63 38.67 -17.51
CA PRO A 495 90.30 38.24 -17.95
C PRO A 495 89.34 37.86 -16.81
N LEU A 496 89.90 37.46 -15.65
CA LEU A 496 89.14 36.89 -14.54
C LEU A 496 88.07 37.82 -13.94
N PHE A 497 88.19 39.15 -14.08
CA PHE A 497 87.28 40.07 -13.40
C PHE A 497 85.92 40.25 -14.11
N SER A 498 85.90 40.30 -15.45
CA SER A 498 84.65 40.23 -16.20
C SER A 498 84.03 38.85 -16.09
N GLN A 499 84.85 37.80 -16.25
CA GLN A 499 84.37 36.42 -16.16
C GLN A 499 83.77 36.09 -14.79
N ASN A 500 84.38 36.55 -13.67
CA ASN A 500 83.78 36.42 -12.35
C ASN A 500 82.48 37.22 -12.20
N ARG A 501 82.39 38.45 -12.72
CA ARG A 501 81.16 39.24 -12.63
C ARG A 501 80.01 38.56 -13.38
N ASP A 502 80.29 38.03 -14.57
CA ASP A 502 79.27 37.41 -15.41
C ASP A 502 78.90 36.01 -14.87
N LEU A 503 79.85 35.27 -14.26
CA LEU A 503 79.59 34.06 -13.47
C LEU A 503 78.77 34.34 -12.20
N LEU A 504 79.02 35.44 -11.49
CA LEU A 504 78.22 35.86 -10.32
C LEU A 504 76.80 36.27 -10.74
N SER A 505 76.63 36.92 -11.90
CA SER A 505 75.31 37.21 -12.46
C SER A 505 74.55 35.93 -12.84
N ALA A 506 75.22 34.96 -13.46
CA ALA A 506 74.65 33.64 -13.73
C ALA A 506 74.32 32.87 -12.45
N LYS A 507 75.19 32.92 -11.43
CA LYS A 507 74.96 32.31 -10.12
C LYS A 507 73.73 32.90 -9.44
N SER A 508 73.58 34.22 -9.39
CA SER A 508 72.41 34.88 -8.81
C SER A 508 71.12 34.38 -9.46
N LYS A 509 71.07 34.35 -10.81
CA LYS A 509 69.90 33.86 -11.55
C LYS A 509 69.58 32.40 -11.24
N LEU A 510 70.60 31.53 -11.15
CA LEU A 510 70.41 30.13 -10.76
C LEU A 510 69.98 29.97 -9.29
N GLU A 511 70.37 30.88 -8.40
CA GLU A 511 69.91 30.92 -7.01
C GLU A 511 68.44 31.41 -6.92
N ASP A 512 68.07 32.43 -7.72
CA ASP A 512 66.69 32.91 -7.88
C ASP A 512 65.77 31.81 -8.47
N GLU A 513 66.19 31.17 -9.56
CA GLU A 513 65.50 30.03 -10.20
C GLU A 513 65.34 28.84 -9.24
N LEU A 514 66.40 28.49 -8.48
CA LEU A 514 66.30 27.46 -7.43
C LEU A 514 65.31 27.86 -6.32
N GLN A 515 65.24 29.13 -5.95
CA GLN A 515 64.33 29.63 -4.93
C GLN A 515 62.87 29.69 -5.44
N GLU A 516 62.64 29.94 -6.73
CA GLU A 516 61.33 29.82 -7.37
C GLU A 516 60.88 28.36 -7.53
N ILE A 517 61.75 27.47 -8.04
CA ILE A 517 61.49 26.02 -8.10
C ILE A 517 61.17 25.48 -6.70
N LYS A 518 61.90 25.90 -5.66
CA LYS A 518 61.63 25.52 -4.28
C LYS A 518 60.26 25.99 -3.78
N LYS A 519 59.81 27.21 -4.13
CA LYS A 519 58.44 27.67 -3.82
C LYS A 519 57.39 26.81 -4.54
N LEU A 520 57.59 26.52 -5.83
CA LEU A 520 56.68 25.70 -6.64
C LEU A 520 56.58 24.25 -6.11
N VAL A 521 57.68 23.65 -5.67
CA VAL A 521 57.67 22.30 -5.07
C VAL A 521 56.88 22.29 -3.75
N GLU A 522 57.04 23.29 -2.87
CA GLU A 522 56.26 23.32 -1.62
C GLU A 522 54.78 23.65 -1.87
N GLU A 523 54.46 24.47 -2.88
CA GLU A 523 53.07 24.66 -3.32
C GLU A 523 52.47 23.35 -3.85
N LYS A 524 53.21 22.59 -4.67
CA LYS A 524 52.77 21.30 -5.21
C LYS A 524 52.61 20.23 -4.13
N LYS A 525 53.47 20.20 -3.10
CA LYS A 525 53.23 19.40 -1.88
C LYS A 525 51.95 19.81 -1.16
N GLY A 526 51.67 21.12 -1.06
CA GLY A 526 50.44 21.65 -0.47
C GLY A 526 49.18 21.30 -1.28
N GLN A 527 49.26 21.32 -2.61
CA GLN A 527 48.19 20.86 -3.52
C GLN A 527 47.97 19.34 -3.39
N LEU A 528 49.05 18.54 -3.38
CA LEU A 528 48.99 17.09 -3.22
C LEU A 528 48.38 16.67 -1.89
N LYS A 529 48.74 17.33 -0.78
CA LYS A 529 48.16 17.06 0.54
C LYS A 529 46.64 17.29 0.54
N LYS A 530 46.18 18.42 0.00
CA LYS A 530 44.74 18.72 -0.15
C LYS A 530 44.02 17.71 -1.05
N SER A 531 44.66 17.27 -2.14
CA SER A 531 44.11 16.24 -3.02
C SER A 531 43.92 14.91 -2.28
N LYS A 532 44.89 14.51 -1.47
CA LYS A 532 44.83 13.27 -0.66
C LYS A 532 43.82 13.36 0.49
N GLU A 533 43.61 14.55 1.05
CA GLU A 533 42.54 14.81 2.01
C GLU A 533 41.15 14.70 1.35
N GLN A 534 40.97 15.22 0.14
CA GLN A 534 39.73 15.06 -0.65
C GLN A 534 39.50 13.62 -1.15
N GLU A 535 40.56 12.88 -1.46
CA GLU A 535 40.52 11.46 -1.83
C GLU A 535 39.98 10.63 -0.65
N LYS A 536 40.53 10.84 0.56
CA LYS A 536 40.08 10.18 1.79
C LYS A 536 38.62 10.48 2.13
N MET A 537 38.16 11.72 1.96
CA MET A 537 36.74 12.07 2.16
C MET A 537 35.83 11.28 1.22
N ARG A 538 36.19 11.15 -0.06
CA ARG A 538 35.41 10.35 -1.03
C ARG A 538 35.46 8.85 -0.75
N GLU A 539 36.57 8.33 -0.21
CA GLU A 539 36.64 6.93 0.22
C GLU A 539 35.69 6.65 1.40
N GLU A 540 35.60 7.58 2.36
CA GLU A 540 34.65 7.51 3.47
C GLU A 540 33.18 7.64 3.02
N GLU A 541 32.88 8.56 2.09
CA GLU A 541 31.58 8.67 1.43
C GLU A 541 31.18 7.38 0.68
N LEU A 542 32.11 6.78 -0.07
CA LEU A 542 31.87 5.54 -0.81
C LEU A 542 31.62 4.34 0.10
N GLU A 543 32.33 4.20 1.23
CA GLU A 543 32.02 3.13 2.19
C GLU A 543 30.72 3.41 2.95
N ALA A 544 30.39 4.66 3.28
CA ALA A 544 29.07 5.01 3.83
C ALA A 544 27.93 4.59 2.88
N ALA A 545 28.05 4.93 1.58
CA ALA A 545 27.10 4.52 0.55
C ALA A 545 27.01 2.99 0.39
N ARG A 546 28.13 2.26 0.48
CA ARG A 546 28.13 0.78 0.48
C ARG A 546 27.42 0.21 1.71
N GLN A 547 27.58 0.82 2.89
CA GLN A 547 26.89 0.38 4.12
C GLN A 547 25.38 0.68 4.05
N GLU A 548 24.99 1.80 3.43
CA GLU A 548 23.58 2.09 3.16
C GLU A 548 22.97 1.12 2.14
N ALA A 549 23.67 0.80 1.06
CA ALA A 549 23.26 -0.22 0.09
C ALA A 549 23.07 -1.60 0.76
N LYS A 550 23.99 -2.00 1.65
CA LYS A 550 23.86 -3.23 2.48
C LYS A 550 22.64 -3.19 3.41
N LYS A 551 22.23 -2.02 3.92
CA LYS A 551 20.99 -1.86 4.71
C LYS A 551 19.74 -1.98 3.82
N LYS A 552 19.73 -1.32 2.66
CA LYS A 552 18.63 -1.36 1.67
C LYS A 552 18.40 -2.76 1.12
N ASP A 553 19.48 -3.50 0.80
CA ASP A 553 19.44 -4.91 0.40
C ASP A 553 18.85 -5.82 1.48
N LYS A 554 19.28 -5.68 2.74
CA LYS A 554 18.70 -6.43 3.87
C LYS A 554 17.20 -6.16 4.05
N MET A 555 16.78 -4.90 3.94
CA MET A 555 15.38 -4.50 4.03
C MET A 555 14.56 -5.10 2.87
N HIS A 556 15.04 -5.01 1.62
CA HIS A 556 14.39 -5.67 0.48
C HIS A 556 14.26 -7.18 0.67
N LYS A 557 15.31 -7.85 1.18
CA LYS A 557 15.28 -9.28 1.50
C LYS A 557 14.39 -9.66 2.68
N GLU A 558 13.93 -8.71 3.49
CA GLU A 558 12.90 -8.95 4.51
C GLU A 558 11.49 -8.68 3.96
N THR A 559 11.31 -7.61 3.20
CA THR A 559 10.05 -7.34 2.49
C THR A 559 9.70 -8.46 1.52
N LEU A 560 10.67 -9.00 0.78
CA LEU A 560 10.47 -10.15 -0.10
C LEU A 560 9.96 -11.37 0.68
N ARG A 561 10.60 -11.73 1.81
CA ARG A 561 10.18 -12.87 2.64
C ARG A 561 8.79 -12.71 3.26
N LYS A 562 8.36 -11.47 3.54
CA LYS A 562 6.99 -11.18 4.00
C LYS A 562 5.99 -11.40 2.86
N LEU A 563 6.27 -10.84 1.68
CA LEU A 563 5.45 -11.06 0.47
C LEU A 563 5.42 -12.54 0.04
N GLU A 564 6.51 -13.29 0.22
CA GLU A 564 6.57 -14.74 -0.02
C GLU A 564 5.65 -15.51 0.95
N GLY A 565 5.68 -15.18 2.26
CA GLY A 565 4.78 -15.76 3.26
C GLY A 565 3.30 -15.40 3.03
N GLU A 566 3.01 -14.13 2.72
CA GLU A 566 1.67 -13.67 2.34
C GLU A 566 1.15 -14.39 1.08
N ASN A 567 2.02 -14.65 0.09
CA ASN A 567 1.68 -15.44 -1.09
C ASN A 567 1.39 -16.91 -0.75
N GLU A 568 2.07 -17.51 0.22
CA GLU A 568 1.83 -18.90 0.59
C GLU A 568 0.53 -19.05 1.39
N ASN A 569 0.25 -18.14 2.34
CA ASN A 569 -1.05 -18.07 3.01
C ASN A 569 -2.21 -17.95 2.01
N LEU A 570 -2.07 -17.09 1.00
CA LEU A 570 -3.07 -16.94 -0.07
C LEU A 570 -3.20 -18.19 -0.97
N ARG A 571 -2.16 -19.03 -1.08
CA ARG A 571 -2.28 -20.36 -1.74
C ARG A 571 -3.05 -21.34 -0.86
N GLU A 572 -2.76 -21.38 0.44
CA GLU A 572 -3.47 -22.23 1.40
C GLU A 572 -4.96 -21.88 1.46
N GLU A 573 -5.31 -20.59 1.50
CA GLU A 573 -6.71 -20.12 1.40
C GLU A 573 -7.37 -20.56 0.08
N VAL A 574 -6.72 -20.35 -1.07
CA VAL A 574 -7.25 -20.76 -2.38
C VAL A 574 -7.45 -22.28 -2.47
N VAL A 575 -6.54 -23.08 -1.90
CA VAL A 575 -6.69 -24.54 -1.81
C VAL A 575 -7.87 -24.90 -0.90
N HIS A 576 -7.97 -24.29 0.28
CA HIS A 576 -9.08 -24.50 1.22
C HIS A 576 -10.45 -24.21 0.58
N TYR A 577 -10.60 -23.06 -0.10
CA TYR A 577 -11.83 -22.73 -0.83
C TYR A 577 -12.09 -23.66 -2.02
N SER A 578 -11.05 -24.13 -2.73
CA SER A 578 -11.20 -25.14 -3.80
C SER A 578 -11.73 -26.45 -3.25
N THR A 579 -11.14 -26.97 -2.17
CA THR A 579 -11.59 -28.21 -1.52
C THR A 579 -13.00 -28.08 -0.92
N GLN A 580 -13.34 -26.91 -0.36
CA GLN A 580 -14.70 -26.63 0.13
C GLN A 580 -15.73 -26.62 -1.02
N LEU A 581 -15.36 -26.04 -2.18
CA LEU A 581 -16.19 -26.05 -3.38
C LEU A 581 -16.33 -27.46 -3.96
N GLU A 582 -15.25 -28.23 -4.08
CA GLU A 582 -15.25 -29.62 -4.54
C GLU A 582 -16.10 -30.52 -3.64
N ALA A 583 -15.98 -30.40 -2.32
CA ALA A 583 -16.83 -31.11 -1.37
C ALA A 583 -18.32 -30.73 -1.51
N SER A 584 -18.62 -29.47 -1.82
CA SER A 584 -19.98 -28.99 -2.06
C SER A 584 -20.56 -29.49 -3.38
N VAL A 585 -19.75 -29.52 -4.44
CA VAL A 585 -20.11 -30.11 -5.74
C VAL A 585 -20.34 -31.62 -5.61
N SER A 586 -19.50 -32.34 -4.88
CA SER A 586 -19.70 -33.77 -4.59
C SER A 586 -20.99 -34.05 -3.81
N LYS A 587 -21.31 -33.22 -2.80
CA LYS A 587 -22.60 -33.31 -2.07
C LYS A 587 -23.80 -33.05 -3.00
N TYR A 588 -23.71 -32.04 -3.87
CA TYR A 588 -24.75 -31.74 -4.86
C TYR A 588 -24.94 -32.90 -5.86
N ASN A 589 -23.85 -33.46 -6.39
CA ASN A 589 -23.90 -34.60 -7.31
C ASN A 589 -24.54 -35.84 -6.66
N ALA A 590 -24.17 -36.16 -5.41
CA ALA A 590 -24.77 -37.25 -4.67
C ALA A 590 -26.28 -37.04 -4.42
N ALA A 591 -26.69 -35.82 -4.02
CA ALA A 591 -28.10 -35.48 -3.89
C ALA A 591 -28.85 -35.59 -5.23
N GLN A 592 -28.23 -35.20 -6.34
CA GLN A 592 -28.81 -35.33 -7.68
C GLN A 592 -28.95 -36.80 -8.12
N GLN A 593 -28.06 -37.71 -7.71
CA GLN A 593 -28.21 -39.15 -7.91
C GLN A 593 -29.41 -39.70 -7.12
N VAL A 594 -29.53 -39.38 -5.83
CA VAL A 594 -30.67 -39.81 -5.00
C VAL A 594 -32.01 -39.30 -5.57
N ILE A 595 -32.05 -38.09 -6.10
CA ILE A 595 -33.24 -37.54 -6.79
C ILE A 595 -33.56 -38.33 -8.08
N GLN A 596 -32.56 -38.82 -8.81
CA GLN A 596 -32.78 -39.67 -9.99
C GLN A 596 -33.29 -41.07 -9.59
N GLU A 597 -32.73 -41.69 -8.56
CA GLU A 597 -33.17 -43.00 -8.05
C GLU A 597 -34.61 -42.96 -7.54
N LEU A 598 -34.98 -41.94 -6.76
CA LEU A 598 -36.37 -41.73 -6.31
C LEU A 598 -37.33 -41.50 -7.48
N ASN A 599 -36.90 -40.83 -8.55
CA ASN A 599 -37.69 -40.62 -9.77
C ASN A 599 -37.89 -41.93 -10.56
N ILE A 600 -36.90 -42.84 -10.57
CA ILE A 600 -37.02 -44.19 -11.13
C ILE A 600 -38.01 -45.02 -10.28
N GLN A 601 -37.83 -45.06 -8.95
CA GLN A 601 -38.73 -45.78 -8.04
C GLN A 601 -40.18 -45.28 -8.11
N HIS A 602 -40.39 -43.97 -8.25
CA HIS A 602 -41.72 -43.40 -8.49
C HIS A 602 -42.31 -43.86 -9.83
N LYS A 603 -41.53 -43.90 -10.91
CA LYS A 603 -42.00 -44.41 -12.21
C LYS A 603 -42.36 -45.89 -12.17
N GLU A 604 -41.55 -46.72 -11.52
CA GLU A 604 -41.82 -48.14 -11.30
C GLU A 604 -43.06 -48.38 -10.42
N SER A 605 -43.23 -47.55 -9.38
CA SER A 605 -44.43 -47.56 -8.55
C SER A 605 -45.68 -47.18 -9.35
N ILE A 606 -45.59 -46.15 -10.21
CA ILE A 606 -46.68 -45.71 -11.08
C ILE A 606 -47.04 -46.77 -12.12
N THR A 607 -46.06 -47.42 -12.78
CA THR A 607 -46.35 -48.47 -13.76
C THR A 607 -46.87 -49.75 -13.09
N SER A 608 -46.39 -50.09 -11.89
CA SER A 608 -46.97 -51.14 -11.05
C SER A 608 -48.43 -50.86 -10.70
N LEU A 609 -48.75 -49.66 -10.24
CA LEU A 609 -50.13 -49.24 -9.93
C LEU A 609 -51.02 -49.19 -11.18
N GLN A 610 -50.50 -48.76 -12.34
CA GLN A 610 -51.22 -48.82 -13.62
C GLN A 610 -51.51 -50.27 -14.06
N SER A 611 -50.56 -51.18 -13.88
CA SER A 611 -50.74 -52.60 -14.13
C SER A 611 -51.79 -53.22 -13.20
N GLN A 612 -51.72 -52.91 -11.90
CA GLN A 612 -52.72 -53.32 -10.91
C GLN A 612 -54.11 -52.77 -11.24
N LEU A 613 -54.22 -51.51 -11.67
CA LEU A 613 -55.48 -50.89 -12.10
C LEU A 613 -56.05 -51.56 -13.36
N GLN A 614 -55.24 -51.84 -14.38
CA GLN A 614 -55.70 -52.63 -15.54
C GLN A 614 -56.14 -54.03 -15.13
N GLN A 615 -55.41 -54.69 -14.24
CA GLN A 615 -55.76 -56.03 -13.75
C GLN A 615 -57.04 -56.01 -12.89
N ALA A 616 -57.30 -54.93 -12.15
CA ALA A 616 -58.55 -54.70 -11.44
C ALA A 616 -59.72 -54.46 -12.41
N LEU A 617 -59.55 -53.62 -13.44
CA LEU A 617 -60.56 -53.38 -14.46
C LEU A 617 -60.92 -54.65 -15.26
N GLN A 618 -59.95 -55.54 -15.54
CA GLN A 618 -60.24 -56.83 -16.16
C GLN A 618 -60.99 -57.78 -15.20
N ARG A 619 -60.67 -57.77 -13.89
CA ARG A 619 -61.43 -58.52 -12.88
C ARG A 619 -62.85 -57.99 -12.72
N GLU A 620 -63.04 -56.66 -12.69
CA GLU A 620 -64.36 -56.02 -12.63
C GLU A 620 -65.20 -56.40 -13.86
N LYS A 621 -64.63 -56.30 -15.06
CA LYS A 621 -65.26 -56.74 -16.32
C LYS A 621 -65.66 -58.23 -16.30
N HIS A 622 -64.88 -59.08 -15.63
CA HIS A 622 -65.19 -60.51 -15.47
C HIS A 622 -66.26 -60.78 -14.39
N LEU A 623 -66.26 -60.01 -13.29
CA LEU A 623 -67.28 -60.08 -12.24
C LEU A 623 -68.64 -59.56 -12.73
N LEU A 624 -68.66 -58.48 -13.51
CA LEU A 624 -69.84 -57.98 -14.22
C LEU A 624 -70.44 -59.01 -15.20
N GLN A 625 -69.65 -60.00 -15.61
CA GLN A 625 -70.08 -61.12 -16.46
C GLN A 625 -70.63 -62.33 -15.65
N THR A 626 -70.49 -62.33 -14.31
CA THR A 626 -70.73 -63.51 -13.45
C THR A 626 -71.68 -63.21 -12.28
N MET A 627 -72.79 -62.53 -12.58
CA MET A 627 -73.95 -62.25 -11.70
C MET A 627 -73.76 -61.29 -10.51
N VAL A 628 -74.88 -60.70 -10.11
CA VAL A 628 -75.03 -59.74 -9.00
C VAL A 628 -75.42 -60.47 -7.71
N SER A 629 -74.75 -60.15 -6.60
CA SER A 629 -75.24 -60.42 -5.25
C SER A 629 -75.17 -59.16 -4.38
N LYS A 630 -76.14 -59.00 -3.47
CA LYS A 630 -76.38 -57.72 -2.76
C LYS A 630 -75.26 -57.36 -1.76
N GLU A 631 -74.66 -58.36 -1.12
CA GLU A 631 -73.61 -58.16 -0.12
C GLU A 631 -72.35 -57.51 -0.73
N VAL A 632 -72.04 -57.80 -2.00
CA VAL A 632 -70.90 -57.19 -2.71
C VAL A 632 -71.10 -55.69 -2.89
N TYR A 633 -72.35 -55.22 -3.06
CA TYR A 633 -72.66 -53.79 -3.17
C TYR A 633 -72.49 -53.06 -1.83
N GLU A 634 -72.94 -53.66 -0.72
CA GLU A 634 -72.82 -53.07 0.62
C GLU A 634 -71.36 -53.08 1.11
N ASP A 635 -70.56 -54.08 0.71
CA ASP A 635 -69.12 -54.14 1.01
C ASP A 635 -68.29 -53.22 0.10
N LEU A 636 -68.67 -53.06 -1.18
CA LEU A 636 -68.12 -52.00 -2.06
C LEU A 636 -68.46 -50.60 -1.55
N SER A 637 -69.68 -50.37 -1.05
CA SER A 637 -70.09 -49.07 -0.50
C SER A 637 -69.23 -48.68 0.71
N ARG A 638 -69.01 -49.61 1.65
CA ARG A 638 -68.10 -49.38 2.80
C ARG A 638 -66.64 -49.15 2.39
N LYS A 639 -66.17 -49.82 1.33
CA LYS A 639 -64.82 -49.60 0.76
C LYS A 639 -64.72 -48.26 0.02
N ALA A 640 -65.78 -47.83 -0.66
CA ALA A 640 -65.85 -46.54 -1.33
C ALA A 640 -65.81 -45.37 -0.33
N THR A 641 -66.55 -45.45 0.79
CA THR A 641 -66.48 -44.43 1.85
C THR A 641 -65.10 -44.36 2.50
N ALA A 642 -64.46 -45.51 2.80
CA ALA A 642 -63.10 -45.51 3.35
C ALA A 642 -62.07 -44.91 2.36
N CYS A 643 -62.19 -45.23 1.07
CA CYS A 643 -61.36 -44.65 0.01
C CYS A 643 -61.61 -43.14 -0.15
N GLN A 644 -62.85 -42.68 0.02
CA GLN A 644 -63.21 -41.27 0.01
C GLN A 644 -62.65 -40.51 1.22
N ASP A 645 -62.69 -41.10 2.42
CA ASP A 645 -62.07 -40.52 3.62
C ASP A 645 -60.54 -40.42 3.47
N ASP A 646 -59.89 -41.42 2.87
CA ASP A 646 -58.45 -41.41 2.58
C ASP A 646 -58.09 -40.39 1.48
N LEU A 647 -58.96 -40.21 0.48
CA LEU A 647 -58.83 -39.16 -0.54
C LEU A 647 -58.96 -37.76 0.08
N THR A 648 -59.90 -37.56 1.00
CA THR A 648 -60.04 -36.29 1.74
C THR A 648 -58.81 -36.03 2.60
N ARG A 649 -58.32 -37.03 3.34
CA ARG A 649 -57.15 -36.90 4.22
C ARG A 649 -55.83 -36.73 3.47
N THR A 650 -55.75 -37.15 2.21
CA THR A 650 -54.61 -36.87 1.32
C THR A 650 -54.71 -35.50 0.66
N LEU A 651 -55.91 -35.03 0.32
CA LEU A 651 -56.16 -33.64 -0.07
C LEU A 651 -55.82 -32.64 1.04
N GLU A 652 -56.16 -32.93 2.29
CA GLU A 652 -55.78 -32.11 3.45
C GLU A 652 -54.26 -32.01 3.60
N LYS A 653 -53.54 -33.14 3.51
CA LYS A 653 -52.07 -33.17 3.52
C LYS A 653 -51.45 -32.39 2.35
N LEU A 654 -52.04 -32.49 1.15
CA LEU A 654 -51.60 -31.74 -0.02
C LEU A 654 -51.82 -30.22 0.16
N ASN A 655 -52.95 -29.81 0.73
CA ASN A 655 -53.24 -28.42 1.08
C ASN A 655 -52.28 -27.89 2.15
N GLN A 656 -51.99 -28.69 3.18
CA GLN A 656 -51.02 -28.35 4.23
C GLN A 656 -49.62 -28.14 3.63
N ALA A 657 -49.10 -29.10 2.87
CA ALA A 657 -47.81 -28.98 2.17
C ALA A 657 -47.80 -27.79 1.18
N THR A 658 -48.90 -27.51 0.50
CA THR A 658 -49.04 -26.33 -0.37
C THR A 658 -48.98 -25.02 0.42
N SER A 659 -49.50 -24.99 1.65
CA SER A 659 -49.41 -23.84 2.55
C SER A 659 -47.98 -23.62 3.07
N GLU A 660 -47.27 -24.71 3.36
CA GLU A 660 -45.87 -24.71 3.79
C GLU A 660 -44.94 -24.26 2.66
N ILE A 661 -45.13 -24.76 1.43
CA ILE A 661 -44.42 -24.27 0.23
C ILE A 661 -44.63 -22.76 0.05
N LYS A 662 -45.88 -22.27 0.19
CA LYS A 662 -46.18 -20.83 0.12
C LYS A 662 -45.55 -20.04 1.28
N SER A 663 -45.34 -20.64 2.45
CA SER A 663 -44.64 -20.02 3.58
C SER A 663 -43.14 -19.93 3.31
N LEU A 664 -42.52 -21.03 2.89
CA LEU A 664 -41.12 -21.12 2.51
C LEU A 664 -40.77 -20.19 1.33
N GLN A 665 -41.65 -20.05 0.33
CA GLN A 665 -41.49 -19.09 -0.77
C GLN A 665 -41.42 -17.63 -0.28
N ARG A 666 -42.25 -17.23 0.71
CA ARG A 666 -42.17 -15.88 1.28
C ARG A 666 -40.89 -15.68 2.10
N ASN A 667 -40.51 -16.66 2.90
CA ASN A 667 -39.27 -16.61 3.68
C ASN A 667 -38.03 -16.55 2.78
N PHE A 668 -38.02 -17.31 1.68
CA PHE A 668 -36.99 -17.22 0.64
C PHE A 668 -36.95 -15.82 0.01
N LEU A 669 -38.11 -15.24 -0.35
CA LEU A 669 -38.17 -13.90 -0.94
C LEU A 669 -37.62 -12.82 0.02
N MET A 670 -38.00 -12.85 1.30
CA MET A 670 -37.46 -11.92 2.31
C MET A 670 -35.95 -12.15 2.55
N THR A 671 -35.48 -13.39 2.46
CA THR A 671 -34.04 -13.71 2.57
C THR A 671 -33.28 -13.17 1.35
N GLN A 672 -33.86 -13.26 0.15
CA GLN A 672 -33.30 -12.70 -1.07
C GLN A 672 -33.30 -11.16 -1.07
N GLU A 673 -34.35 -10.53 -0.53
CA GLU A 673 -34.41 -9.09 -0.32
C GLU A 673 -33.36 -8.61 0.72
N ARG A 674 -33.27 -9.29 1.87
CA ARG A 674 -32.25 -8.97 2.89
C ARG A 674 -30.83 -9.21 2.35
N LYS A 675 -30.63 -10.21 1.49
CA LYS A 675 -29.37 -10.40 0.77
C LYS A 675 -29.06 -9.19 -0.13
N SER A 676 -30.02 -8.73 -0.95
CA SER A 676 -29.83 -7.57 -1.83
C SER A 676 -29.44 -6.32 -1.03
N GLN A 677 -30.11 -6.08 0.11
CA GLN A 677 -29.77 -4.97 1.01
C GLN A 677 -28.32 -5.05 1.52
N LEU A 678 -27.84 -6.25 1.86
CA LEU A 678 -26.45 -6.45 2.29
C LEU A 678 -25.46 -6.27 1.13
N GLU A 679 -25.81 -6.67 -0.10
CA GLU A 679 -25.00 -6.40 -1.30
C GLU A 679 -24.91 -4.88 -1.59
N ASP A 680 -26.01 -4.13 -1.43
CA ASP A 680 -26.02 -2.66 -1.52
C ASP A 680 -25.20 -1.98 -0.39
N GLU A 681 -25.34 -2.47 0.86
CA GLU A 681 -24.54 -2.01 2.01
C GLU A 681 -23.03 -2.21 1.73
N ILE A 682 -22.62 -3.38 1.22
CA ILE A 682 -21.22 -3.69 0.85
C ILE A 682 -20.71 -2.75 -0.25
N LEU A 683 -21.49 -2.51 -1.31
CA LEU A 683 -21.11 -1.57 -2.38
C LEU A 683 -20.92 -0.14 -1.87
N ALA A 684 -21.75 0.30 -0.91
CA ALA A 684 -21.60 1.61 -0.27
C ALA A 684 -20.31 1.70 0.59
N TYR A 685 -19.94 0.63 1.31
CA TYR A 685 -18.67 0.55 2.02
C TYR A 685 -17.47 0.52 1.07
N GLU A 686 -17.54 -0.23 -0.04
CA GLU A 686 -16.53 -0.23 -1.09
C GLU A 686 -16.30 1.17 -1.67
N GLU A 687 -17.37 1.91 -2.01
CA GLU A 687 -17.22 3.29 -2.47
C GLU A 687 -16.57 4.19 -1.41
N LYS A 688 -16.94 4.03 -0.13
CA LYS A 688 -16.34 4.80 0.97
C LYS A 688 -14.85 4.51 1.10
N MET A 689 -14.43 3.25 0.99
CA MET A 689 -13.02 2.85 0.98
C MET A 689 -12.28 3.37 -0.27
N LYS A 690 -12.91 3.33 -1.45
CA LYS A 690 -12.36 3.91 -2.70
C LYS A 690 -12.16 5.43 -2.58
N ARG A 691 -13.11 6.15 -1.97
CA ARG A 691 -12.99 7.60 -1.66
C ARG A 691 -11.80 7.88 -0.71
N LEU A 692 -11.72 7.16 0.42
CA LEU A 692 -10.62 7.31 1.38
C LEU A 692 -9.23 6.99 0.77
N ASN A 693 -9.14 5.97 -0.10
CA ASN A 693 -7.89 5.62 -0.80
C ASN A 693 -7.45 6.73 -1.78
N VAL A 694 -8.39 7.43 -2.43
CA VAL A 694 -8.08 8.62 -3.25
C VAL A 694 -7.59 9.80 -2.39
N GLU A 695 -8.15 9.99 -1.19
CA GLU A 695 -7.69 11.04 -0.27
C GLU A 695 -6.30 10.73 0.33
N LEU A 696 -6.06 9.47 0.70
CA LEU A 696 -4.73 8.99 1.14
C LEU A 696 -3.67 9.24 0.06
N LYS A 697 -3.97 8.98 -1.22
CA LYS A 697 -3.06 9.25 -2.34
C LYS A 697 -2.79 10.74 -2.56
N LYS A 698 -3.76 11.62 -2.30
CA LYS A 698 -3.54 13.08 -2.30
C LYS A 698 -2.60 13.50 -1.17
N LEU A 699 -2.80 12.97 0.04
CA LEU A 699 -1.93 13.24 1.20
C LEU A 699 -0.49 12.75 0.96
N GLN A 700 -0.33 11.58 0.33
CA GLN A 700 0.99 11.09 -0.12
C GLN A 700 1.64 12.02 -1.16
N GLY A 701 0.84 12.56 -2.09
CA GLY A 701 1.32 13.57 -3.06
C GLY A 701 1.79 14.86 -2.37
N PHE A 702 0.99 15.42 -1.46
CA PHE A 702 1.38 16.61 -0.70
C PHE A 702 2.62 16.37 0.18
N HIS A 703 2.79 15.16 0.74
CA HIS A 703 3.98 14.81 1.50
C HIS A 703 5.23 14.80 0.60
N GLN A 704 5.16 14.22 -0.60
CA GLN A 704 6.26 14.21 -1.57
C GLN A 704 6.59 15.63 -2.08
N GLU A 705 5.57 16.45 -2.33
CA GLU A 705 5.74 17.85 -2.73
C GLU A 705 6.43 18.67 -1.62
N SER A 706 6.05 18.44 -0.35
CA SER A 706 6.70 19.03 0.82
C SER A 706 8.14 18.53 1.02
N GLU A 707 8.44 17.24 0.80
CA GLU A 707 9.82 16.73 0.84
C GLU A 707 10.71 17.40 -0.21
N ILE A 708 10.18 17.63 -1.42
CA ILE A 708 10.89 18.35 -2.49
C ILE A 708 11.13 19.82 -2.11
N GLU A 709 10.15 20.47 -1.47
CA GLU A 709 10.30 21.85 -1.00
C GLU A 709 11.36 21.97 0.11
N VAL A 710 11.36 21.05 1.09
CA VAL A 710 12.40 20.97 2.14
C VAL A 710 13.78 20.76 1.54
N GLN A 711 13.94 19.82 0.59
CA GLN A 711 15.21 19.60 -0.11
C GLN A 711 15.69 20.85 -0.88
N ALA A 712 14.76 21.65 -1.43
CA ALA A 712 15.08 22.92 -2.07
C ALA A 712 15.53 23.99 -1.06
N PHE A 713 14.94 24.03 0.14
CA PHE A 713 15.39 24.92 1.22
C PHE A 713 16.76 24.49 1.79
N ASP A 714 16.98 23.20 2.02
CA ASP A 714 18.27 22.67 2.50
C ASP A 714 19.40 23.00 1.52
N LYS A 715 19.18 22.78 0.21
CA LYS A 715 20.15 23.17 -0.82
C LYS A 715 20.40 24.68 -0.82
N LYS A 716 19.38 25.51 -0.63
CA LYS A 716 19.54 26.97 -0.55
C LYS A 716 20.30 27.41 0.71
N LEU A 717 20.13 26.71 1.83
CA LEU A 717 20.92 26.89 3.06
C LEU A 717 22.39 26.49 2.82
N GLU A 718 22.64 25.40 2.10
CA GLU A 718 23.99 24.98 1.69
C GLU A 718 24.65 26.02 0.76
N GLU A 719 23.93 26.53 -0.25
CA GLU A 719 24.40 27.59 -1.16
C GLU A 719 24.74 28.90 -0.41
N MET A 720 23.96 29.27 0.62
CA MET A 720 24.26 30.43 1.48
C MET A 720 25.43 30.17 2.44
N SER A 721 25.52 28.97 3.02
CA SER A 721 26.64 28.55 3.90
C SER A 721 27.98 28.60 3.15
N ASN A 722 27.99 28.11 1.90
CA ASN A 722 29.14 28.21 1.00
C ASN A 722 29.54 29.67 0.69
N GLN A 723 28.58 30.58 0.50
CA GLN A 723 28.86 32.01 0.30
C GLN A 723 29.47 32.65 1.56
N VAL A 724 28.91 32.37 2.74
CA VAL A 724 29.47 32.84 4.03
C VAL A 724 30.89 32.34 4.23
N MET A 725 31.18 31.07 3.92
CA MET A 725 32.52 30.51 4.05
C MET A 725 33.51 31.11 3.03
N GLN A 726 33.06 31.47 1.83
CA GLN A 726 33.86 32.23 0.86
C GLN A 726 34.18 33.64 1.37
N TRP A 727 33.20 34.38 1.93
CA TRP A 727 33.44 35.69 2.53
C TRP A 727 34.37 35.62 3.75
N GLN A 728 34.20 34.64 4.63
CA GLN A 728 35.09 34.42 5.78
C GLN A 728 36.54 34.16 5.34
N LYS A 729 36.72 33.35 4.29
CA LYS A 729 38.03 33.07 3.68
C LYS A 729 38.64 34.31 3.03
N GLN A 730 37.85 35.13 2.34
CA GLN A 730 38.30 36.38 1.75
C GLN A 730 38.76 37.37 2.82
N HIS A 731 37.93 37.61 3.84
CA HIS A 731 38.27 38.46 4.99
C HIS A 731 39.56 38.00 5.70
N GLN A 732 39.79 36.69 5.83
CA GLN A 732 41.04 36.15 6.39
C GLN A 732 42.27 36.36 5.47
N ASN A 733 42.09 36.55 4.17
CA ASN A 733 43.17 36.96 3.26
C ASN A 733 43.41 38.47 3.34
N ASP A 734 42.35 39.27 3.40
CA ASP A 734 42.44 40.73 3.54
C ASP A 734 43.14 41.13 4.85
N LEU A 735 42.84 40.44 5.96
CA LEU A 735 43.55 40.60 7.23
C LEU A 735 45.06 40.30 7.12
N LYS A 736 45.46 39.27 6.37
CA LYS A 736 46.89 38.95 6.14
C LYS A 736 47.58 40.01 5.28
N MET A 737 46.87 40.55 4.28
CA MET A 737 47.36 41.63 3.43
C MET A 737 47.51 42.96 4.19
N LEU A 738 46.57 43.26 5.10
CA LEU A 738 46.68 44.41 6.01
C LEU A 738 47.84 44.25 7.00
N ALA A 739 47.99 43.07 7.62
CA ALA A 739 49.12 42.79 8.51
C ALA A 739 50.49 42.89 7.79
N ALA A 740 50.59 42.42 6.55
CA ALA A 740 51.81 42.56 5.75
C ALA A 740 52.15 44.04 5.45
N LYS A 741 51.14 44.88 5.19
CA LYS A 741 51.30 46.33 5.02
C LYS A 741 51.69 47.03 6.33
N GLU A 742 51.19 46.56 7.47
CA GLU A 742 51.59 47.07 8.79
C GLU A 742 53.08 46.77 9.07
N THR A 743 53.57 45.58 8.71
CA THR A 743 55.00 45.26 8.78
C THR A 743 55.83 46.19 7.89
N GLN A 744 55.45 46.39 6.63
CA GLN A 744 56.14 47.32 5.73
C GLN A 744 56.15 48.77 6.25
N LEU A 745 55.03 49.23 6.83
CA LEU A 745 54.95 50.55 7.46
C LEU A 745 55.92 50.67 8.65
N ARG A 746 56.12 49.59 9.40
CA ARG A 746 57.03 49.52 10.54
C ARG A 746 58.50 49.50 10.09
N GLU A 747 58.82 48.73 9.06
CA GLU A 747 60.14 48.73 8.41
C GLU A 747 60.52 50.15 7.96
N PHE A 748 59.62 50.87 7.25
CA PHE A 748 59.84 52.28 6.90
C PHE A 748 59.95 53.22 8.11
N GLN A 749 59.28 52.94 9.23
CA GLN A 749 59.41 53.73 10.46
C GLN A 749 60.76 53.51 11.15
N GLU A 750 61.30 52.29 11.10
CA GLU A 750 62.63 51.94 11.62
C GLU A 750 63.76 52.50 10.73
N GLU A 751 63.60 52.49 9.40
CA GLU A 751 64.47 53.22 8.47
C GLU A 751 64.43 54.74 8.72
N MET A 752 63.24 55.32 8.89
CA MET A 752 63.08 56.75 9.20
C MET A 752 63.53 57.14 10.61
N ALA A 753 63.70 56.19 11.53
CA ALA A 753 64.29 56.40 12.84
C ALA A 753 65.83 56.35 12.74
N THR A 754 66.39 55.32 12.12
CA THR A 754 67.84 55.15 11.95
C THR A 754 68.46 56.28 11.11
N LEU A 755 67.78 56.74 10.05
CA LEU A 755 68.21 57.93 9.28
C LEU A 755 68.27 59.21 10.13
N LYS A 756 67.39 59.38 11.11
CA LYS A 756 67.45 60.52 12.05
C LYS A 756 68.58 60.36 13.05
N GLU A 757 68.84 59.14 13.53
CA GLU A 757 69.97 58.87 14.41
C GLU A 757 71.32 59.08 13.72
N THR A 758 71.46 58.74 12.43
CA THR A 758 72.70 59.05 11.67
C THR A 758 72.89 60.56 11.49
N LEU A 759 71.82 61.31 11.16
CA LEU A 759 71.92 62.77 11.05
C LEU A 759 72.24 63.45 12.40
N LEU A 760 71.71 62.94 13.51
CA LEU A 760 72.03 63.39 14.87
C LEU A 760 73.40 62.90 15.39
N ALA A 761 74.06 61.99 14.68
CA ALA A 761 75.43 61.56 14.94
C ALA A 761 76.45 62.46 14.22
N ASP A 762 76.17 62.87 12.98
CA ASP A 762 76.99 63.82 12.23
C ASP A 762 77.09 65.20 12.93
N GLU A 763 76.07 65.61 13.68
CA GLU A 763 76.12 66.83 14.53
C GLU A 763 77.08 66.73 15.75
N LYS A 764 77.84 65.64 15.91
CA LYS A 764 78.70 65.39 17.10
C LYS A 764 80.21 65.27 16.82
N GLU A 765 80.71 65.77 15.69
CA GLU A 765 82.16 66.01 15.53
C GLU A 765 82.62 67.34 16.18
N PRO A 766 83.61 67.34 17.11
CA PRO A 766 84.04 68.55 17.81
C PRO A 766 85.26 69.23 17.16
N CYS A 767 85.05 70.31 16.39
CA CYS A 767 86.14 71.13 15.83
C CYS A 767 85.98 72.65 16.06
N CYS A 768 86.93 73.19 16.82
CA CYS A 768 87.23 74.58 17.20
C CYS A 768 86.64 75.77 16.41
N LEU A 769 86.16 76.77 17.17
CA LEU A 769 85.92 78.16 16.73
C LEU A 769 87.22 78.85 16.22
N PRO A 770 87.12 79.92 15.42
CA PRO A 770 87.08 81.26 16.03
C PRO A 770 85.90 82.14 15.57
N GLN A 771 85.26 82.78 16.54
CA GLN A 771 84.14 83.69 16.39
C GLN A 771 84.55 85.04 15.76
N ARG A 772 83.84 85.50 14.72
CA ARG A 772 83.88 86.90 14.26
C ARG A 772 82.50 87.43 13.90
N SER A 773 82.24 88.67 14.31
CA SER A 773 80.93 89.32 14.27
C SER A 773 80.72 90.15 13.01
N VAL A 774 79.58 89.98 12.33
CA VAL A 774 78.86 91.08 11.64
C VAL A 774 77.35 90.90 11.83
N THR A 775 76.70 91.88 12.44
CA THR A 775 75.23 91.95 12.54
C THR A 775 74.64 92.73 11.37
N LYS A 776 73.90 92.06 10.45
CA LYS A 776 72.69 92.63 9.79
C LYS A 776 71.90 91.71 8.83
N GLU A 777 72.41 90.57 8.38
CA GLU A 777 71.74 89.79 7.32
C GLU A 777 70.65 88.81 7.82
N THR A 778 70.68 88.43 9.11
CA THR A 778 69.79 87.43 9.72
C THR A 778 68.29 87.71 9.52
N TYR A 779 67.89 88.99 9.49
CA TYR A 779 66.48 89.40 9.32
C TYR A 779 65.94 89.26 7.89
N ARG A 780 66.80 89.13 6.86
CA ARG A 780 66.33 88.68 5.53
C ARG A 780 66.19 87.17 5.53
N LEU A 781 67.24 86.45 5.92
CA LEU A 781 67.28 84.99 5.91
C LEU A 781 66.16 84.33 6.75
N HIS A 782 65.76 84.92 7.90
CA HIS A 782 64.54 84.47 8.59
C HIS A 782 63.27 84.76 7.80
N ARG A 783 63.08 85.95 7.26
CA ARG A 783 61.88 86.29 6.47
C ARG A 783 61.75 85.45 5.20
N ASP A 784 62.88 85.16 4.56
CA ASP A 784 62.94 84.32 3.36
C ASP A 784 62.68 82.84 3.72
N ASN A 785 63.18 82.35 4.87
CA ASN A 785 62.83 81.04 5.41
C ASN A 785 61.36 80.94 5.84
N ASP A 786 60.81 81.96 6.50
CA ASP A 786 59.39 82.02 6.88
C ASP A 786 58.50 82.02 5.63
N GLN A 787 58.90 82.75 4.58
CA GLN A 787 58.22 82.74 3.29
C GLN A 787 58.35 81.38 2.59
N ILE A 788 59.51 80.71 2.67
CA ILE A 788 59.68 79.33 2.17
C ILE A 788 58.78 78.37 2.96
N MET A 789 58.73 78.46 4.28
CA MET A 789 57.86 77.64 5.14
C MET A 789 56.38 77.87 4.83
N CYS A 790 55.93 79.13 4.67
CA CYS A 790 54.57 79.43 4.23
C CYS A 790 54.28 78.91 2.82
N ASN A 791 55.22 79.05 1.87
CA ASN A 791 55.08 78.51 0.52
C ASN A 791 55.08 76.98 0.51
N MET A 792 55.81 76.32 1.42
CA MET A 792 55.94 74.87 1.51
C MET A 792 54.77 74.25 2.28
N GLU A 793 54.21 74.94 3.28
CA GLU A 793 52.90 74.64 3.85
C GLU A 793 51.77 74.84 2.83
N GLN A 794 51.82 75.92 2.02
CA GLN A 794 50.84 76.14 0.96
C GLN A 794 50.96 75.05 -0.10
N TRP A 795 52.17 74.71 -0.55
CA TRP A 795 52.42 73.60 -1.46
C TRP A 795 51.98 72.26 -0.84
N ALA A 796 52.17 72.02 0.45
CA ALA A 796 51.65 70.83 1.12
C ALA A 796 50.11 70.82 1.24
N LYS A 797 49.46 71.99 1.39
CA LYS A 797 47.99 72.14 1.35
C LYS A 797 47.44 71.97 -0.07
N GLU A 798 48.17 72.44 -1.08
CA GLU A 798 47.87 72.26 -2.50
C GLU A 798 48.16 70.85 -2.99
N GLN A 799 49.17 70.16 -2.46
CA GLN A 799 49.39 68.72 -2.66
C GLN A 799 48.34 67.91 -1.92
N LYS A 800 47.93 68.28 -0.70
CA LYS A 800 46.86 67.55 0.00
C LYS A 800 45.49 67.75 -0.63
N LEU A 801 45.14 68.97 -1.06
CA LEU A 801 43.97 69.23 -1.89
C LEU A 801 44.12 68.64 -3.29
N GLY A 802 45.34 68.55 -3.82
CA GLY A 802 45.66 67.91 -5.10
C GLY A 802 45.52 66.39 -5.03
N GLU A 803 45.94 65.76 -3.95
CA GLU A 803 45.75 64.35 -3.64
C GLU A 803 44.30 64.05 -3.28
N GLU A 804 43.60 64.89 -2.50
CA GLU A 804 42.17 64.72 -2.25
C GLU A 804 41.35 64.94 -3.53
N LEU A 805 41.73 65.90 -4.40
CA LEU A 805 41.09 66.09 -5.71
C LEU A 805 41.51 65.02 -6.73
N HIS A 806 42.70 64.43 -6.62
CA HIS A 806 43.13 63.31 -7.48
C HIS A 806 42.55 61.98 -6.97
N LEU A 807 42.38 61.77 -5.66
CA LEU A 807 41.58 60.66 -5.14
C LEU A 807 40.11 60.87 -5.47
N PHE A 808 39.56 62.08 -5.36
CA PHE A 808 38.18 62.36 -5.74
C PHE A 808 37.96 62.20 -7.25
N THR A 809 38.81 62.77 -8.11
CA THR A 809 38.67 62.58 -9.56
C THR A 809 39.04 61.20 -10.03
N HIS A 810 40.04 60.52 -9.45
CA HIS A 810 40.37 59.14 -9.79
C HIS A 810 39.31 58.17 -9.26
N THR A 811 38.81 58.30 -8.03
CA THR A 811 37.66 57.48 -7.58
C THR A 811 36.39 57.82 -8.35
N HIS A 812 36.07 59.08 -8.63
CA HIS A 812 34.86 59.46 -9.37
C HIS A 812 34.94 59.04 -10.85
N THR A 813 36.08 59.19 -11.53
CA THR A 813 36.25 58.72 -12.91
C THR A 813 36.45 57.20 -13.01
N HIS A 814 37.13 56.55 -12.08
CA HIS A 814 37.31 55.10 -12.08
C HIS A 814 36.00 54.39 -11.69
N THR A 815 35.23 54.92 -10.73
CA THR A 815 33.85 54.45 -10.50
C THR A 815 32.95 54.75 -11.68
N HIS A 816 32.98 55.95 -12.30
CA HIS A 816 32.17 56.21 -13.50
C HIS A 816 32.57 55.31 -14.69
N THR A 817 33.85 55.00 -14.91
CA THR A 817 34.29 54.20 -16.07
C THR A 817 34.11 52.69 -15.87
N HIS A 818 34.36 52.14 -14.68
CA HIS A 818 34.00 50.74 -14.39
C HIS A 818 32.48 50.53 -14.29
N THR A 819 31.73 51.50 -13.74
CA THR A 819 30.26 51.41 -13.80
C THR A 819 29.76 51.50 -15.23
N HIS A 820 30.23 52.42 -16.07
CA HIS A 820 29.70 52.53 -17.44
C HIS A 820 30.05 51.34 -18.37
N THR A 821 31.06 50.53 -18.02
CA THR A 821 31.42 49.32 -18.76
C THR A 821 30.70 48.06 -18.25
N HIS A 822 30.47 47.89 -16.94
CA HIS A 822 29.73 46.74 -16.40
C HIS A 822 28.20 46.97 -16.23
N ILE A 823 27.72 48.21 -16.09
CA ILE A 823 26.28 48.55 -15.95
C ILE A 823 25.53 48.52 -17.31
N CYS A 824 26.12 47.93 -18.36
CA CYS A 824 25.38 47.47 -19.53
C CYS A 824 24.48 46.24 -19.22
N SER A 825 24.71 45.56 -18.09
CA SER A 825 23.92 44.39 -17.67
C SER A 825 22.49 44.71 -17.15
N PRO A 826 22.27 45.56 -16.13
CA PRO A 826 20.92 45.74 -15.55
C PRO A 826 19.91 46.35 -16.53
N ARG A 827 20.32 47.16 -17.51
CA ARG A 827 19.38 47.60 -18.56
C ARG A 827 18.94 46.44 -19.46
N LYS A 828 19.87 45.55 -19.84
CA LYS A 828 19.55 44.30 -20.55
C LYS A 828 18.73 43.35 -19.69
N MET A 829 18.98 43.28 -18.38
CA MET A 829 18.20 42.47 -17.43
C MET A 829 16.78 43.02 -17.25
N ILE A 830 16.60 44.35 -17.18
CA ILE A 830 15.28 44.99 -17.19
C ILE A 830 14.55 44.75 -18.51
N HIS A 831 15.21 44.87 -19.67
CA HIS A 831 14.60 44.53 -20.96
C HIS A 831 14.30 43.03 -21.10
N HIS A 832 15.12 42.15 -20.52
CA HIS A 832 14.88 40.70 -20.51
C HIS A 832 13.72 40.34 -19.58
N LEU A 833 13.68 40.87 -18.35
CA LEU A 833 12.54 40.73 -17.43
C LEU A 833 11.27 41.34 -17.99
N HIS A 834 11.34 42.45 -18.73
CA HIS A 834 10.20 43.03 -19.43
C HIS A 834 9.74 42.15 -20.59
N ASN A 835 10.65 41.57 -21.39
CA ASN A 835 10.30 40.59 -22.42
C ASN A 835 9.73 39.29 -21.84
N VAL A 836 10.27 38.80 -20.71
CA VAL A 836 9.72 37.64 -19.99
C VAL A 836 8.35 37.97 -19.40
N MET A 837 8.14 39.17 -18.85
CA MET A 837 6.84 39.64 -18.37
C MET A 837 5.83 39.79 -19.51
N VAL A 838 6.24 40.30 -20.68
CA VAL A 838 5.41 40.40 -21.89
C VAL A 838 5.09 39.01 -22.46
N HIS A 839 6.05 38.08 -22.48
CA HIS A 839 5.80 36.69 -22.88
C HIS A 839 4.88 35.97 -21.89
N LEU A 840 5.07 36.11 -20.58
CA LEU A 840 4.18 35.57 -19.57
C LEU A 840 2.78 36.21 -19.63
N GLN A 841 2.65 37.49 -20.00
CA GLN A 841 1.36 38.12 -20.26
C GLN A 841 0.71 37.62 -21.57
N GLN A 842 1.49 37.38 -22.63
CA GLN A 842 1.01 36.76 -23.87
C GLN A 842 0.59 35.30 -23.63
N GLU A 843 1.33 34.55 -22.83
CA GLU A 843 1.04 33.16 -22.48
C GLU A 843 -0.14 33.06 -21.52
N ASN A 844 -0.25 33.92 -20.51
CA ASN A 844 -1.48 34.05 -19.71
C ASN A 844 -2.68 34.45 -20.57
N LYS A 845 -2.50 35.33 -21.56
CA LYS A 845 -3.57 35.69 -22.51
C LYS A 845 -3.96 34.49 -23.39
N LYS A 846 -2.98 33.72 -23.88
CA LYS A 846 -3.18 32.48 -24.64
C LYS A 846 -3.90 31.42 -23.81
N LEU A 847 -3.43 31.16 -22.59
CA LEU A 847 -4.04 30.22 -21.64
C LEU A 847 -5.44 30.68 -21.25
N LYS A 848 -5.69 31.98 -21.07
CA LYS A 848 -7.04 32.52 -20.84
C LYS A 848 -7.96 32.29 -22.04
N SER A 849 -7.47 32.47 -23.27
CA SER A 849 -8.23 32.10 -24.47
C SER A 849 -8.41 30.60 -24.65
N GLU A 850 -7.43 29.76 -24.31
CA GLU A 850 -7.60 28.29 -24.28
C GLU A 850 -8.59 27.85 -23.20
N ILE A 851 -8.63 28.54 -22.06
CA ILE A 851 -9.60 28.29 -20.98
C ILE A 851 -11.00 28.72 -21.42
N GLU A 852 -11.17 29.86 -22.08
CA GLU A 852 -12.47 30.23 -22.67
C GLU A 852 -12.86 29.30 -23.81
N GLU A 853 -11.94 28.89 -24.69
CA GLU A 853 -12.21 27.94 -25.76
C GLU A 853 -12.58 26.56 -25.19
N LYS A 854 -11.89 26.07 -24.14
CA LYS A 854 -12.25 24.86 -23.40
C LYS A 854 -13.60 25.03 -22.68
N LYS A 855 -13.91 26.22 -22.15
CA LYS A 855 -15.19 26.53 -21.49
C LYS A 855 -16.36 26.56 -22.48
N VAL A 856 -16.16 27.09 -23.69
CA VAL A 856 -17.12 27.03 -24.81
C VAL A 856 -17.29 25.60 -25.32
N LYS A 857 -16.18 24.85 -25.50
CA LYS A 857 -16.23 23.42 -25.89
C LYS A 857 -16.91 22.55 -24.83
N SER A 858 -16.75 22.83 -23.54
CA SER A 858 -17.49 22.17 -22.45
C SER A 858 -18.93 22.67 -22.27
N GLY A 859 -19.24 23.88 -22.74
CA GLY A 859 -20.58 24.46 -22.67
C GLY A 859 -21.58 23.79 -23.62
N ASN A 860 -21.09 23.30 -24.76
CA ASN A 860 -21.90 22.69 -25.82
C ASN A 860 -22.32 21.23 -25.57
N THR A 861 -22.26 20.71 -24.34
CA THR A 861 -22.62 19.30 -24.03
C THR A 861 -23.70 19.12 -22.96
N ARG A 862 -24.41 20.18 -22.52
CA ARG A 862 -25.49 20.08 -21.51
C ARG A 862 -26.77 20.87 -21.82
N LEU A 863 -27.27 20.72 -23.05
CA LEU A 863 -28.65 20.97 -23.51
C LEU A 863 -28.84 20.05 -24.74
N CYS A 864 -29.88 19.22 -24.91
CA CYS A 864 -31.14 19.03 -24.17
C CYS A 864 -31.53 17.54 -24.12
N LYS A 865 -32.20 17.10 -23.04
CA LYS A 865 -33.49 16.36 -23.05
C LYS A 865 -33.87 15.89 -21.64
N ALA A 866 -34.89 16.51 -21.09
CA ALA A 866 -35.74 15.95 -20.04
C ALA A 866 -37.19 16.16 -20.46
N LEU A 867 -38.01 15.10 -20.42
CA LEU A 867 -39.49 15.06 -20.44
C LEU A 867 -39.89 13.56 -20.45
N GLY A 868 -40.82 13.07 -19.64
CA GLY A 868 -41.66 13.80 -18.69
C GLY A 868 -42.37 12.91 -17.64
N LEU A 869 -43.43 13.48 -17.06
CA LEU A 869 -44.19 13.03 -15.88
C LEU A 869 -44.98 11.72 -16.14
N ASN A 870 -45.36 10.92 -15.13
CA ASN A 870 -46.36 11.26 -14.09
C ASN A 870 -46.48 10.22 -12.96
N LYS A 871 -46.88 10.68 -11.75
CA LYS A 871 -47.91 10.15 -10.80
C LYS A 871 -47.90 8.66 -10.39
N LEU A 872 -48.34 8.25 -9.19
CA LEU A 872 -48.67 8.91 -7.90
C LEU A 872 -48.98 7.79 -6.90
N GLU A 873 -48.47 7.82 -5.66
CA GLU A 873 -49.25 7.58 -4.42
C GLU A 873 -48.40 7.81 -3.15
N ALA A 874 -49.03 7.80 -1.98
CA ALA A 874 -48.42 8.05 -0.67
C ALA A 874 -49.06 7.13 0.39
N PRO A 875 -48.46 7.02 1.60
CA PRO A 875 -49.20 7.54 2.75
C PRO A 875 -48.36 8.17 3.89
N GLN A 876 -48.95 9.23 4.49
CA GLN A 876 -48.99 9.60 5.93
C GLN A 876 -47.76 9.29 6.83
N ARG A 877 -47.21 10.22 7.63
CA ARG A 877 -47.86 11.12 8.61
C ARG A 877 -46.97 12.32 9.05
N ALA A 878 -47.61 13.42 9.45
CA ALA A 878 -47.33 14.36 10.57
C ALA A 878 -45.87 14.74 10.99
N LYS A 879 -45.53 15.97 11.44
CA LYS A 879 -46.22 17.28 11.61
C LYS A 879 -45.19 18.36 12.04
N MET A 880 -45.23 19.58 11.46
CA MET A 880 -44.91 20.92 12.05
C MET A 880 -43.50 21.14 12.71
N CYS A 881 -42.87 22.32 12.83
CA CYS A 881 -42.96 23.73 12.34
C CYS A 881 -41.53 24.33 12.48
N GLY A 882 -41.10 25.52 12.02
CA GLY A 882 -41.68 26.66 11.28
C GLY A 882 -40.51 27.39 10.53
N THR A 883 -40.65 28.43 9.70
CA THR A 883 -41.29 29.78 9.79
C THR A 883 -40.27 30.89 10.13
N LEU A 884 -40.37 32.05 9.44
CA LEU A 884 -39.45 33.22 9.39
C LEU A 884 -38.25 33.03 8.43
N SER A 885 -38.11 33.66 7.25
CA SER A 885 -38.79 34.75 6.51
C SER A 885 -38.30 36.20 6.72
N TRP A 886 -38.39 37.00 5.64
CA TRP A 886 -38.09 38.45 5.44
C TRP A 886 -36.61 38.87 5.29
N ARG A 887 -36.23 39.86 4.44
CA ARG A 887 -36.79 40.41 3.17
C ARG A 887 -35.69 41.23 2.41
N GLU A 888 -35.93 41.49 1.12
CA GLU A 888 -35.27 42.37 0.10
C GLU A 888 -34.67 43.72 0.62
N SER A 889 -33.76 44.43 -0.10
CA SER A 889 -34.01 45.16 -1.37
C SER A 889 -32.76 45.92 -1.90
N SER A 890 -32.65 46.46 -3.14
CA SER A 890 -33.23 46.10 -4.47
C SER A 890 -32.77 47.10 -5.56
N SER A 891 -31.89 46.73 -6.52
CA SER A 891 -31.54 47.55 -7.72
C SER A 891 -30.80 46.70 -8.78
N ASP A 892 -30.83 46.95 -10.09
CA ASP A 892 -31.60 47.95 -10.87
C ASP A 892 -31.85 47.51 -12.33
N THR A 893 -32.91 48.04 -12.96
CA THR A 893 -33.23 48.09 -14.42
C THR A 893 -33.17 46.83 -15.31
N ALA A 894 -33.68 46.83 -16.55
CA ALA A 894 -35.05 47.13 -17.02
C ALA A 894 -35.14 46.93 -18.55
N GLN A 895 -36.08 46.11 -19.05
CA GLN A 895 -36.81 46.42 -20.29
C GLN A 895 -38.07 45.54 -20.48
N ARG A 896 -39.15 46.19 -20.94
CA ARG A 896 -40.34 45.53 -21.52
C ARG A 896 -40.14 45.39 -23.03
N MET A 897 -40.76 44.37 -23.62
CA MET A 897 -41.75 44.58 -24.70
C MET A 897 -42.74 43.41 -24.72
N ASP A 898 -43.87 43.59 -25.41
CA ASP A 898 -45.17 43.02 -25.00
C ASP A 898 -46.13 42.94 -26.22
N ILE A 899 -47.26 42.21 -26.08
CA ILE A 899 -48.40 42.13 -27.02
C ILE A 899 -48.02 41.37 -28.35
N THR A 900 -48.82 40.53 -29.05
CA THR A 900 -50.19 40.74 -29.54
C THR A 900 -50.83 39.49 -30.21
N LYS A 901 -52.01 39.02 -29.74
CA LYS A 901 -53.14 38.36 -30.49
C LYS A 901 -52.82 37.08 -31.35
N TYR A 902 -53.72 36.24 -31.90
CA TYR A 902 -55.19 35.95 -31.90
C TYR A 902 -55.35 34.53 -32.54
N VAL A 903 -56.45 33.75 -32.51
CA VAL A 903 -57.81 33.76 -31.92
C VAL A 903 -58.31 32.28 -31.90
N GLY A 904 -59.52 31.93 -31.42
CA GLY A 904 -60.16 30.64 -31.81
C GLY A 904 -60.99 29.85 -30.78
N THR A 905 -62.07 30.42 -30.24
CA THR A 905 -63.21 29.70 -29.63
C THR A 905 -64.15 29.10 -30.71
N PRO A 906 -65.20 28.27 -30.43
CA PRO A 906 -65.76 27.82 -29.13
C PRO A 906 -66.19 26.31 -29.04
N GLN A 907 -66.74 25.88 -27.88
CA GLN A 907 -67.91 24.96 -27.68
C GLN A 907 -67.87 23.48 -28.19
N CYS A 908 -68.61 22.51 -27.63
CA CYS A 908 -69.23 22.32 -26.30
C CYS A 908 -69.70 20.84 -26.12
N SER A 909 -69.84 20.38 -24.87
CA SER A 909 -70.62 19.18 -24.43
C SER A 909 -70.19 17.79 -24.96
N GLY A 910 -70.43 16.66 -24.26
CA GLY A 910 -70.94 16.45 -22.89
C GLY A 910 -71.79 15.17 -22.78
N SER A 911 -71.76 14.50 -21.61
CA SER A 911 -72.56 13.29 -21.27
C SER A 911 -72.25 11.99 -22.05
N SER A 912 -72.59 10.77 -21.60
CA SER A 912 -72.73 10.17 -20.24
C SER A 912 -73.17 8.69 -20.37
N TYR A 913 -72.83 7.85 -19.37
CA TYR A 913 -73.30 6.45 -19.18
C TYR A 913 -72.88 5.44 -20.28
N CYS A 914 -72.81 4.14 -20.01
CA CYS A 914 -72.98 3.41 -18.72
C CYS A 914 -71.65 2.90 -18.16
#